data_AF-A0A1B6KD90-F1
#
_entry.id   AF-A0A1B6KD90-F1
#
_cell.length_a   1.000
_cell.length_b   1.000
_cell.length_c   1.000
_cell.angle_alpha   90.00
_cell.angle_beta   90.00
_cell.angle_gamma   90.00
#
_symmetry.space_group_name_H-M   'P 1'
#
loop_
_entity.id
_entity.type
_entity.pdbx_description
1 polymer ?
#
loop_
_entity_poly.entity_id
_entity_poly.type
_entity_poly.pdbx_seq_one_letter_code
_entity_poly.pdbx_strand_id
1 'polypeptide(L)'
;MKKQVEKLQKYTKFLQTFTRPQIAEMMEENDEPVLVQSSNVERLADAMAFGWPRDCKKCKTGKLKYKSLEGAYKCRGNLTEWVQCDNVEVTPKRRLFVIPVAFVEEFASIKFKPKLGTRIILSEERSVVLNPGPSTSSEPKIKSERNLPLKNMEFVILGKTPSPKEELKKEIVKMGGKVVTKIHKKLAAVISTQEEVEKMNKRMEEVEEANVQVVPETFIQESVAGNAIDNITRLNMASWGSDAKKRLEGIESMKSGSLGKSQFSKSGKSSKVTLKVKGGSAVDPESGLEDTAHVYSTGKDIYSAVLSLTDVVKGRNKYYRIQVLEADNKNRYWVFRAWGRIGTTIGGTKLDKCGSLQEAIKLFKFKYQEETGNNWEDRHNFRKMPHKMVPMDLDMGVDESDSLQLKTESDVDSKLPKPVYDLIAMLFNVDTMKKVMLEFELDLEKMPLGKISKNQIKIAYTVLSELQKVLEKEDNKLVVIDATNRFYTLIPHDFGIKQPPLLDNLDIIKSKLEMLESLLELEVAYSLMKNSGGTDGEGSVHPVDLHYHKLNAEIEPLARDSEEFTILEKYVKNTHAATHTQYSLQIEEIFKVKRHGEEKRFKPFKKLPNRKLLWHGSRLTNFAGILSQGLRIAPPEAPTTGYMFGKGVY
;
A
#
# COMPACT_ATOMS: atom_id res chain seq x y z
N MET A 1 -12.16 12.27 44.25
CA MET A 1 -12.64 12.54 42.87
C MET A 1 -13.53 13.77 42.75
N LYS A 2 -14.66 13.86 43.46
CA LYS A 2 -15.56 15.04 43.39
C LYS A 2 -14.83 16.39 43.57
N LYS A 3 -14.02 16.50 44.65
CA LYS A 3 -13.13 17.66 44.90
C LYS A 3 -12.17 17.98 43.75
N GLN A 4 -11.68 16.96 43.03
CA GLN A 4 -10.77 17.16 41.89
C GLN A 4 -11.50 17.73 40.67
N VAL A 5 -12.69 17.20 40.37
CA VAL A 5 -13.54 17.66 39.27
C VAL A 5 -13.97 19.11 39.52
N GLU A 6 -14.40 19.41 40.74
CA GLU A 6 -14.75 20.78 41.17
C GLU A 6 -13.56 21.73 41.01
N LYS A 7 -12.35 21.32 41.39
CA LYS A 7 -11.12 22.11 41.22
C LYS A 7 -10.80 22.39 39.75
N LEU A 8 -10.88 21.38 38.89
CA LEU A 8 -10.66 21.54 37.44
C LEU A 8 -11.72 22.44 36.81
N GLN A 9 -13.00 22.26 37.15
CA GLN A 9 -14.09 23.10 36.66
C GLN A 9 -13.93 24.56 37.10
N LYS A 10 -13.51 24.81 38.35
CA LYS A 10 -13.21 26.15 38.86
C LYS A 10 -12.14 26.84 38.00
N TYR A 11 -11.04 26.16 37.72
CA TYR A 11 -9.96 26.73 36.91
C TYR A 11 -10.34 26.86 35.43
N THR A 12 -11.09 25.92 34.87
CA THR A 12 -11.62 26.05 33.50
C THR A 12 -12.52 27.27 33.38
N LYS A 13 -13.44 27.52 34.32
CA LYS A 13 -14.31 28.71 34.31
C LYS A 13 -13.52 30.00 34.43
N PHE A 14 -12.49 30.03 35.28
CA PHE A 14 -11.59 31.16 35.40
C PHE A 14 -10.83 31.41 34.09
N LEU A 15 -10.24 30.38 33.49
CA LEU A 15 -9.49 30.52 32.23
C LEU A 15 -10.39 30.89 31.03
N GLN A 16 -11.69 30.60 31.10
CA GLN A 16 -12.67 31.01 30.09
C GLN A 16 -12.95 32.52 30.07
N THR A 17 -12.53 33.27 31.10
CA THR A 17 -12.67 34.75 31.10
C THR A 17 -11.58 35.44 30.28
N PHE A 18 -10.54 34.72 29.87
CA PHE A 18 -9.42 35.27 29.09
C PHE A 18 -9.59 35.07 27.59
N THR A 19 -9.06 36.00 26.81
CA THR A 19 -9.05 35.95 25.35
C THR A 19 -8.05 34.91 24.82
N ARG A 20 -8.20 34.47 23.56
CA ARG A 20 -7.28 33.52 22.93
C ARG A 20 -5.80 33.98 22.93
N PRO A 21 -5.48 35.26 22.65
CA PRO A 21 -4.11 35.75 22.75
C PRO A 21 -3.55 35.68 24.18
N GLN A 22 -4.33 36.05 25.19
CA GLN A 22 -3.91 35.94 26.60
C GLN A 22 -3.66 34.49 27.01
N ILE A 23 -4.49 33.55 26.55
CA ILE A 23 -4.25 32.11 26.76
C ILE A 23 -2.97 31.64 26.06
N ALA A 24 -2.63 32.19 24.89
CA ALA A 24 -1.40 31.87 24.18
C ALA A 24 -0.16 32.38 24.94
N GLU A 25 -0.20 33.62 25.42
CA GLU A 25 0.84 34.24 26.26
C GLU A 25 1.07 33.44 27.55
N MET A 26 0.00 33.03 28.25
CA MET A 26 0.11 32.16 29.44
C MET A 26 0.81 30.83 29.16
N MET A 27 0.62 30.26 27.97
CA MET A 27 1.25 29.00 27.57
C MET A 27 2.74 29.22 27.26
N GLU A 28 3.07 30.32 26.57
CA GLU A 28 4.45 30.68 26.20
C GLU A 28 5.31 30.98 27.44
N GLU A 29 4.81 31.77 28.40
CA GLU A 29 5.53 32.03 29.67
C GLU A 29 5.70 30.76 30.53
N ASN A 30 4.90 29.73 30.26
CA ASN A 30 5.04 28.42 30.88
C ASN A 30 5.90 27.46 30.06
N ASP A 31 6.61 27.86 29.00
CA ASP A 31 7.39 26.97 28.11
C ASP A 31 6.55 25.83 27.47
N GLU A 32 5.29 26.12 27.12
CA GLU A 32 4.37 25.15 26.53
C GLU A 32 3.84 25.61 25.17
N PRO A 33 3.79 24.72 24.16
CA PRO A 33 3.37 25.10 22.82
C PRO A 33 1.87 25.42 22.77
N VAL A 34 1.54 26.54 22.13
CA VAL A 34 0.17 26.96 21.81
C VAL A 34 -0.36 26.10 20.66
N LEU A 35 -1.49 25.40 20.89
CA LEU A 35 -2.07 24.52 19.88
C LEU A 35 -3.33 25.16 19.26
N VAL A 36 -3.38 25.22 17.92
CA VAL A 36 -4.46 25.87 17.15
C VAL A 36 -5.80 25.12 17.25
N GLN A 37 -5.77 23.78 17.33
CA GLN A 37 -6.97 22.91 17.31
C GLN A 37 -7.26 22.21 18.65
N SER A 38 -6.65 22.65 19.74
CA SER A 38 -6.76 21.99 21.04
C SER A 38 -7.23 22.96 22.10
N SER A 39 -8.03 22.50 23.08
CA SER A 39 -8.42 23.30 24.24
C SER A 39 -7.19 23.56 25.13
N ASN A 40 -6.43 24.61 24.82
CA ASN A 40 -5.31 25.09 25.64
C ASN A 40 -5.79 25.42 27.06
N VAL A 41 -7.06 25.85 27.19
CA VAL A 41 -7.77 26.03 28.46
C VAL A 41 -7.77 24.77 29.32
N GLU A 42 -8.04 23.58 28.75
CA GLU A 42 -8.02 22.33 29.54
C GLU A 42 -6.61 21.96 30.00
N ARG A 43 -5.59 22.26 29.18
CA ARG A 43 -4.18 22.02 29.55
C ARG A 43 -3.75 22.94 30.68
N LEU A 44 -4.07 24.23 30.58
CA LEU A 44 -3.83 25.21 31.64
C LEU A 44 -4.60 24.84 32.92
N ALA A 45 -5.86 24.41 32.81
CA ALA A 45 -6.62 23.96 33.98
C ALA A 45 -6.00 22.73 34.66
N ASP A 46 -5.51 21.75 33.90
CA ASP A 46 -4.76 20.60 34.44
C ASP A 46 -3.46 21.05 35.11
N ALA A 47 -2.73 21.98 34.48
CA ALA A 47 -1.48 22.51 35.00
C ALA A 47 -1.68 23.36 36.26
N MET A 48 -2.74 24.17 36.33
CA MET A 48 -3.12 24.89 37.55
C MET A 48 -3.53 23.92 38.67
N ALA A 49 -4.19 22.82 38.33
CA ALA A 49 -4.64 21.83 39.32
C ALA A 49 -3.51 20.99 39.91
N PHE A 50 -2.53 20.59 39.10
CA PHE A 50 -1.54 19.57 39.45
C PHE A 50 -0.09 19.92 39.11
N GLY A 51 0.15 20.99 38.34
CA GLY A 51 1.44 21.31 37.73
C GLY A 51 1.56 20.76 36.31
N TRP A 52 2.54 21.27 35.56
CA TRP A 52 2.83 20.82 34.20
C TRP A 52 3.58 19.48 34.21
N PRO A 53 3.13 18.47 33.43
CA PRO A 53 3.95 17.30 33.15
C PRO A 53 5.31 17.71 32.59
N ARG A 54 6.39 17.06 33.04
CA ARG A 54 7.70 17.20 32.44
C ARG A 54 7.73 16.56 31.05
N ASP A 55 8.77 16.89 30.30
CA ASP A 55 8.99 16.34 28.97
C ASP A 55 9.12 14.82 29.03
N CYS A 56 8.61 14.18 27.98
CA CYS A 56 8.59 12.74 27.83
C CYS A 56 10.01 12.18 27.91
N LYS A 57 10.26 11.22 28.81
CA LYS A 57 11.59 10.60 28.95
C LYS A 57 12.03 9.82 27.70
N LYS A 58 11.06 9.26 26.96
CA LYS A 58 11.31 8.40 25.79
C LYS A 58 11.81 9.20 24.59
N CYS A 59 11.12 10.27 24.20
CA CYS A 59 11.52 11.08 23.05
C CYS A 59 12.21 12.41 23.42
N LYS A 60 12.29 12.74 24.72
CA LYS A 60 12.91 13.96 25.31
C LYS A 60 12.31 15.30 24.89
N THR A 61 11.57 15.35 23.79
CA THR A 61 11.00 16.57 23.18
C THR A 61 9.48 16.63 23.31
N GLY A 62 8.84 15.50 23.63
CA GLY A 62 7.39 15.39 23.62
C GLY A 62 6.74 15.88 24.91
N LYS A 63 5.74 16.74 24.80
CA LYS A 63 4.89 17.13 25.93
C LYS A 63 3.81 16.08 26.17
N LEU A 64 3.58 15.77 27.45
CA LEU A 64 2.58 14.81 27.90
C LEU A 64 1.22 15.51 28.08
N LYS A 65 0.17 15.02 27.42
CA LYS A 65 -1.20 15.55 27.55
C LYS A 65 -2.13 14.49 28.14
N TYR A 66 -2.91 14.88 29.15
CA TYR A 66 -3.94 14.00 29.70
C TYR A 66 -5.03 13.70 28.66
N LYS A 67 -5.39 12.42 28.56
CA LYS A 67 -6.50 11.92 27.75
C LYS A 67 -7.51 11.24 28.66
N SER A 68 -8.66 11.89 28.85
CA SER A 68 -9.73 11.40 29.72
C SER A 68 -10.23 10.00 29.37
N LEU A 69 -10.35 9.69 28.07
CA LEU A 69 -10.80 8.38 27.57
C LEU A 69 -9.79 7.26 27.83
N GLU A 70 -8.50 7.57 27.84
CA GLU A 70 -7.42 6.58 28.01
C GLU A 70 -6.98 6.48 29.48
N GLY A 71 -7.43 7.39 30.35
CA GLY A 71 -7.03 7.41 31.76
C GLY A 71 -5.53 7.64 31.96
N ALA A 72 -4.85 8.34 31.05
CA ALA A 72 -3.40 8.51 31.13
C ALA A 72 -2.92 9.78 30.42
N TYR A 73 -1.65 10.15 30.67
CA TYR A 73 -0.94 11.18 29.93
C TYR A 73 -0.22 10.56 28.73
N LYS A 74 -0.60 10.99 27.54
CA LYS A 74 -0.01 10.50 26.29
C LYS A 74 0.96 11.53 25.72
N CYS A 75 2.13 11.04 25.32
CA CYS A 75 3.11 11.85 24.62
C CYS A 75 2.58 12.27 23.25
N ARG A 76 2.87 13.51 22.86
CA ARG A 76 2.58 14.03 21.52
C ARG A 76 3.82 14.33 20.69
N GLY A 77 5.01 14.12 21.25
CA GLY A 77 6.27 14.31 20.53
C GLY A 77 6.50 13.22 19.49
N ASN A 78 7.61 13.36 18.76
CA ASN A 78 8.04 12.41 17.76
C ASN A 78 9.25 11.65 18.27
N LEU A 79 9.29 10.34 18.07
CA LEU A 79 10.45 9.51 18.40
C LEU A 79 11.51 9.62 17.31
N THR A 80 11.05 9.63 16.06
CA THR A 80 11.85 9.86 14.84
C THR A 80 11.04 10.79 13.92
N GLU A 81 11.62 11.18 12.79
CA GLU A 81 10.95 11.98 11.76
C GLU A 81 9.82 11.22 11.03
N TRP A 82 9.71 9.91 11.31
CA TRP A 82 8.75 8.97 10.72
C TRP A 82 7.74 8.40 11.72
N VAL A 83 8.06 8.40 13.03
CA VAL A 83 7.24 7.76 14.07
C VAL A 83 6.92 8.72 15.21
N GLN A 84 5.63 8.81 15.53
CA GLN A 84 5.15 9.54 16.69
C GLN A 84 5.46 8.75 17.97
N CYS A 85 5.88 9.45 19.03
CA CYS A 85 6.14 8.82 20.31
C CYS A 85 4.83 8.26 20.91
N ASP A 86 4.88 6.99 21.30
CA ASP A 86 3.78 6.22 21.87
C ASP A 86 3.80 6.21 23.41
N ASN A 87 4.70 6.95 24.05
CA ASN A 87 4.85 6.91 25.50
C ASN A 87 3.56 7.34 26.22
N VAL A 88 3.15 6.54 27.19
CA VAL A 88 1.96 6.77 28.03
C VAL A 88 2.37 6.66 29.50
N GLU A 89 2.03 7.69 30.29
CA GLU A 89 2.34 7.76 31.72
C GLU A 89 1.07 8.08 32.51
N VAL A 90 0.76 7.28 33.54
CA VAL A 90 -0.39 7.56 34.43
C VAL A 90 -0.04 8.67 35.41
N THR A 91 1.18 8.64 35.95
CA THR A 91 1.68 9.56 36.99
C THR A 91 2.99 10.25 36.55
N PRO A 92 2.92 11.16 35.56
CA PRO A 92 4.13 11.83 35.10
C PRO A 92 4.73 12.74 36.17
N LYS A 93 6.06 12.85 36.17
CA LYS A 93 6.76 13.86 36.99
C LYS A 93 6.35 15.25 36.51
N ARG A 94 6.16 16.21 37.44
CA ARG A 94 5.66 17.56 37.12
C ARG A 94 6.62 18.68 37.52
N ARG A 95 6.37 19.86 36.97
CA ARG A 95 6.96 21.15 37.37
C ARG A 95 5.83 22.13 37.74
N LEU A 96 6.17 23.17 38.49
CA LEU A 96 5.19 24.15 38.94
C LEU A 96 4.66 24.98 37.77
N PHE A 97 3.42 25.45 37.92
CA PHE A 97 2.82 26.44 37.04
C PHE A 97 3.45 27.80 37.33
N VAL A 98 3.89 28.51 36.29
CA VAL A 98 4.40 29.88 36.38
C VAL A 98 3.23 30.82 36.18
N ILE A 99 2.96 31.71 37.15
CA ILE A 99 1.95 32.76 37.00
C ILE A 99 2.56 33.86 36.12
N PRO A 100 1.96 34.18 34.97
CA PRO A 100 2.50 35.24 34.13
C PRO A 100 2.44 36.60 34.81
N VAL A 101 3.46 37.42 34.61
CA VAL A 101 3.59 38.72 35.29
C VAL A 101 2.41 39.63 34.96
N ALA A 102 1.91 39.57 33.72
CA ALA A 102 0.77 40.36 33.25
C ALA A 102 -0.57 40.02 33.93
N PHE A 103 -0.70 38.85 34.57
CA PHE A 103 -1.98 38.36 35.09
C PHE A 103 -2.00 38.16 36.62
N VAL A 104 -1.01 38.68 37.34
CA VAL A 104 -0.85 38.43 38.79
C VAL A 104 -2.09 38.83 39.61
N GLU A 105 -2.75 39.93 39.26
CA GLU A 105 -3.94 40.43 39.95
C GLU A 105 -5.15 39.50 39.75
N GLU A 106 -5.35 39.00 38.54
CA GLU A 106 -6.44 38.08 38.21
C GLU A 106 -6.24 36.72 38.90
N PHE A 107 -5.01 36.21 38.95
CA PHE A 107 -4.71 34.98 39.71
C PHE A 107 -4.85 35.19 41.22
N ALA A 108 -4.58 36.40 41.73
CA ALA A 108 -4.82 36.75 43.13
C ALA A 108 -6.31 36.76 43.49
N SER A 109 -7.18 37.19 42.57
CA SER A 109 -8.65 37.23 42.77
C SER A 109 -9.25 35.85 43.11
N ILE A 110 -8.69 34.78 42.54
CA ILE A 110 -9.12 33.39 42.82
C ILE A 110 -8.31 32.72 43.95
N LYS A 111 -7.42 33.48 44.62
CA LYS A 111 -6.47 33.03 45.65
C LYS A 111 -5.62 31.85 45.17
N PHE A 112 -5.19 31.89 43.91
CA PHE A 112 -4.40 30.81 43.32
C PHE A 112 -2.96 30.80 43.86
N LYS A 113 -2.46 29.62 44.19
CA LYS A 113 -1.05 29.38 44.54
C LYS A 113 -0.57 28.13 43.78
N PRO A 114 0.52 28.20 42.99
CA PRO A 114 1.05 27.05 42.27
C PRO A 114 1.42 25.92 43.22
N LYS A 115 0.97 24.69 42.92
CA LYS A 115 1.30 23.50 43.71
C LYS A 115 1.48 22.30 42.80
N LEU A 116 2.38 21.40 43.18
CA LEU A 116 2.49 20.08 42.55
C LEU A 116 1.43 19.17 43.14
N GLY A 117 0.78 18.40 42.28
CA GLY A 117 -0.20 17.40 42.67
C GLY A 117 -0.20 16.22 41.72
N THR A 118 -0.78 15.12 42.17
CA THR A 118 -1.02 13.94 41.32
C THR A 118 -2.48 13.92 40.96
N ARG A 119 -2.77 13.81 39.66
CA ARG A 119 -4.14 13.62 39.18
C ARG A 119 -4.61 12.25 39.62
N ILE A 120 -5.70 12.20 40.37
CA ILE A 120 -6.39 10.96 40.70
C ILE A 120 -7.09 10.50 39.41
N ILE A 121 -6.65 9.36 38.91
CA ILE A 121 -7.22 8.69 37.76
C ILE A 121 -7.93 7.47 38.33
N LEU A 122 -9.23 7.36 38.08
CA LEU A 122 -9.90 6.08 38.27
C LEU A 122 -9.33 5.17 37.19
N SER A 123 -8.48 4.22 37.56
CA SER A 123 -8.64 2.92 36.93
C SER A 123 -10.01 2.45 37.42
N GLU A 124 -11.06 2.83 36.69
CA GLU A 124 -12.08 1.82 36.51
C GLU A 124 -11.25 0.62 36.02
N GLU A 125 -11.24 -0.46 36.78
CA GLU A 125 -11.45 -1.73 36.11
C GLU A 125 -12.76 -1.55 35.34
N ARG A 126 -12.70 -0.83 34.22
CA ARG A 126 -13.37 -1.32 33.05
C ARG A 126 -12.71 -2.67 32.92
N SER A 127 -13.40 -3.69 33.40
CA SER A 127 -13.84 -4.72 32.49
C SER A 127 -14.37 -4.06 31.20
N VAL A 128 -13.45 -3.43 30.45
CA VAL A 128 -13.28 -3.82 29.07
C VAL A 128 -13.23 -5.31 29.21
N VAL A 129 -14.23 -5.99 28.69
CA VAL A 129 -14.04 -7.34 28.22
C VAL A 129 -12.88 -7.23 27.23
N LEU A 130 -11.66 -7.19 27.78
CA LEU A 130 -10.50 -7.72 27.14
C LEU A 130 -10.91 -9.18 27.01
N ASN A 131 -11.44 -9.51 25.83
CA ASN A 131 -11.20 -10.83 25.30
C ASN A 131 -9.72 -11.10 25.61
N PRO A 132 -9.40 -12.12 26.43
CA PRO A 132 -8.02 -12.37 26.80
C PRO A 132 -7.23 -12.63 25.52
N GLY A 133 -6.50 -11.61 25.08
CA GLY A 133 -5.33 -11.81 24.25
C GLY A 133 -4.37 -12.62 25.12
N PRO A 134 -3.90 -13.79 24.69
CA PRO A 134 -3.15 -14.66 25.56
C PRO A 134 -1.79 -14.02 25.85
N SER A 135 -1.58 -13.69 27.12
CA SER A 135 -0.29 -13.37 27.71
C SER A 135 0.70 -14.51 27.51
N THR A 136 1.96 -14.15 27.61
CA THR A 136 3.17 -14.93 27.41
C THR A 136 3.21 -16.20 28.27
N SER A 137 3.11 -17.35 27.61
CA SER A 137 3.84 -18.56 27.98
C SER A 137 4.64 -19.01 26.76
N SER A 138 5.88 -19.39 27.02
CA SER A 138 6.81 -20.03 26.09
C SER A 138 6.23 -21.35 25.59
N GLU A 139 5.63 -21.36 24.41
CA GLU A 139 5.38 -22.54 23.54
C GLU A 139 4.73 -22.07 22.22
N PRO A 140 4.93 -22.79 21.09
CA PRO A 140 4.60 -22.30 19.76
C PRO A 140 3.08 -22.20 19.55
N LYS A 141 2.55 -20.99 19.40
CA LYS A 141 1.13 -20.76 19.10
C LYS A 141 0.80 -21.14 17.66
N ILE A 142 0.25 -22.33 17.48
CA ILE A 142 -0.47 -22.76 16.27
C ILE A 142 -1.73 -21.88 16.14
N LYS A 143 -1.92 -21.23 14.98
CA LYS A 143 -3.15 -20.48 14.64
C LYS A 143 -4.32 -21.46 14.51
N SER A 144 -5.23 -21.52 15.49
CA SER A 144 -6.51 -22.23 15.31
C SER A 144 -7.56 -21.29 14.69
N GLU A 145 -7.91 -21.51 13.43
CA GLU A 145 -9.11 -20.93 12.81
C GLU A 145 -10.36 -21.45 13.53
N ARG A 146 -11.19 -20.58 14.12
CA ARG A 146 -12.52 -21.00 14.59
C ARG A 146 -13.42 -21.19 13.35
N ASN A 147 -13.68 -22.44 12.97
CA ASN A 147 -14.68 -22.81 11.97
C ASN A 147 -16.08 -22.64 12.56
N LEU A 148 -16.74 -21.52 12.24
CA LEU A 148 -18.16 -21.31 12.57
C LEU A 148 -19.05 -22.06 11.56
N PRO A 149 -20.08 -22.81 11.99
CA PRO A 149 -20.79 -23.74 11.10
C PRO A 149 -21.51 -23.14 9.90
N LEU A 150 -21.99 -21.90 9.99
CA LEU A 150 -22.72 -21.21 8.91
C LEU A 150 -21.90 -20.08 8.25
N LYS A 151 -20.58 -20.10 8.41
CA LYS A 151 -19.69 -19.04 7.93
C LYS A 151 -19.85 -18.81 6.42
N ASN A 152 -19.99 -17.54 6.05
CA ASN A 152 -20.16 -17.08 4.66
C ASN A 152 -21.43 -17.57 3.93
N MET A 153 -22.42 -18.10 4.66
CA MET A 153 -23.69 -18.55 4.09
C MET A 153 -24.79 -17.49 4.23
N GLU A 154 -25.57 -17.26 3.18
CA GLU A 154 -26.71 -16.33 3.18
C GLU A 154 -28.05 -17.07 3.18
N PHE A 155 -28.98 -16.66 4.06
CA PHE A 155 -30.29 -17.26 4.25
C PHE A 155 -31.43 -16.25 4.09
N VAL A 156 -32.60 -16.69 3.64
CA VAL A 156 -33.84 -15.90 3.63
C VAL A 156 -34.87 -16.61 4.49
N ILE A 157 -35.64 -15.88 5.30
CA ILE A 157 -36.72 -16.44 6.14
C ILE A 157 -38.08 -16.05 5.55
N LEU A 158 -38.86 -17.03 5.11
CA LEU A 158 -40.20 -16.83 4.52
C LEU A 158 -41.28 -17.48 5.41
N GLY A 159 -42.53 -17.01 5.26
CA GLY A 159 -43.67 -17.53 6.04
C GLY A 159 -43.72 -17.10 7.52
N LYS A 160 -44.64 -17.73 8.26
CA LYS A 160 -44.75 -17.67 9.73
C LYS A 160 -44.08 -18.93 10.31
N THR A 161 -42.84 -18.80 10.73
CA THR A 161 -42.10 -19.86 11.43
C THR A 161 -42.57 -19.96 12.90
N PRO A 162 -42.43 -21.13 13.55
CA PRO A 162 -42.71 -21.29 14.98
C PRO A 162 -42.01 -20.25 15.86
N SER A 163 -40.73 -19.96 15.57
CA SER A 163 -40.00 -18.89 16.26
C SER A 163 -40.11 -17.54 15.54
N PRO A 164 -40.08 -16.41 16.28
CA PRO A 164 -40.04 -15.06 15.71
C PRO A 164 -38.83 -14.86 14.76
N LYS A 165 -39.05 -14.17 13.65
CA LYS A 165 -38.00 -13.90 12.63
C LYS A 165 -36.74 -13.22 13.20
N GLU A 166 -36.90 -12.37 14.20
CA GLU A 166 -35.76 -11.68 14.86
C GLU A 166 -34.93 -12.60 15.75
N GLU A 167 -35.50 -13.68 16.27
CA GLU A 167 -34.77 -14.69 17.06
C GLU A 167 -33.94 -15.58 16.15
N LEU A 168 -34.55 -16.09 15.07
CA LEU A 168 -33.87 -16.87 14.04
C LEU A 168 -32.70 -16.11 13.41
N LYS A 169 -32.90 -14.81 13.15
CA LYS A 169 -31.84 -13.93 12.65
C LYS A 169 -30.67 -13.82 13.63
N LYS A 170 -30.92 -13.75 14.94
CA LYS A 170 -29.85 -13.72 15.95
C LYS A 170 -29.08 -15.03 15.98
N GLU A 171 -29.75 -16.18 15.85
CA GLU A 171 -29.10 -17.50 15.86
C GLU A 171 -28.25 -17.75 14.61
N ILE A 172 -28.75 -17.41 13.43
CA ILE A 172 -28.00 -17.51 12.16
C ILE A 172 -26.74 -16.64 12.21
N VAL A 173 -26.86 -15.40 12.71
CA VAL A 173 -25.72 -14.49 12.86
C VAL A 173 -24.72 -15.00 13.90
N LYS A 174 -25.20 -15.58 15.01
CA LYS A 174 -24.34 -16.19 16.04
C LYS A 174 -23.50 -17.35 15.48
N MET A 175 -24.03 -18.08 14.50
CA MET A 175 -23.33 -19.19 13.83
C MET A 175 -22.50 -18.78 12.60
N GLY A 176 -22.40 -17.48 12.32
CA GLY A 176 -21.56 -16.92 11.25
C GLY A 176 -22.25 -16.76 9.88
N GLY A 177 -23.56 -17.03 9.80
CA GLY A 177 -24.38 -16.82 8.61
C GLY A 177 -24.98 -15.41 8.55
N LYS A 178 -25.59 -15.07 7.42
CA LYS A 178 -26.20 -13.75 7.18
C LYS A 178 -27.62 -13.91 6.65
N VAL A 179 -28.57 -13.19 7.25
CA VAL A 179 -29.96 -13.15 6.76
C VAL A 179 -30.13 -12.00 5.78
N VAL A 180 -30.59 -12.30 4.57
CA VAL A 180 -30.88 -11.32 3.51
C VAL A 180 -32.36 -11.34 3.14
N THR A 181 -32.81 -10.31 2.44
CA THR A 181 -34.21 -10.15 2.03
C THR A 181 -34.45 -10.48 0.56
N LYS A 182 -33.40 -10.48 -0.28
CA LYS A 182 -33.48 -10.75 -1.72
C LYS A 182 -33.21 -12.22 -2.01
N ILE A 183 -33.97 -12.80 -2.93
CA ILE A 183 -33.78 -14.16 -3.42
C ILE A 183 -32.81 -14.13 -4.61
N HIS A 184 -31.75 -14.94 -4.55
CA HIS A 184 -30.79 -15.07 -5.64
C HIS A 184 -30.15 -16.47 -5.67
N LYS A 185 -29.62 -16.87 -6.83
CA LYS A 185 -29.05 -18.20 -7.07
C LYS A 185 -27.93 -18.63 -6.10
N LYS A 186 -27.24 -17.68 -5.45
CA LYS A 186 -26.15 -17.95 -4.49
C LYS A 186 -26.56 -18.13 -3.01
N LEU A 187 -27.85 -18.15 -2.69
CA LEU A 187 -28.34 -18.27 -1.29
C LEU A 187 -28.12 -19.67 -0.72
N ALA A 188 -27.55 -19.85 0.47
CA ALA A 188 -27.36 -21.19 1.03
C ALA A 188 -28.68 -21.99 1.12
N ALA A 189 -29.70 -21.45 1.77
CA ALA A 189 -31.05 -22.02 1.77
C ALA A 189 -32.10 -20.96 2.18
N VAL A 190 -33.37 -21.27 1.95
CA VAL A 190 -34.51 -20.51 2.48
C VAL A 190 -35.09 -21.25 3.67
N ILE A 191 -35.23 -20.57 4.81
CA ILE A 191 -35.86 -21.16 6.00
C ILE A 191 -37.35 -20.84 5.97
N SER A 192 -38.19 -21.87 5.96
CA SER A 192 -39.64 -21.75 5.86
C SER A 192 -40.35 -22.95 6.51
N THR A 193 -41.67 -23.06 6.36
CA THR A 193 -42.48 -24.21 6.81
C THR A 193 -43.07 -24.97 5.63
N GLN A 194 -43.38 -26.26 5.81
CA GLN A 194 -43.99 -27.11 4.78
C GLN A 194 -45.29 -26.51 4.21
N GLU A 195 -46.12 -25.93 5.08
CA GLU A 195 -47.37 -25.26 4.69
C GLU A 195 -47.14 -24.08 3.72
N GLU A 196 -46.02 -23.37 3.85
CA GLU A 196 -45.70 -22.22 2.98
C GLU A 196 -45.14 -22.70 1.63
N VAL A 197 -44.45 -23.85 1.60
CA VAL A 197 -44.02 -24.52 0.37
C VAL A 197 -45.23 -24.98 -0.43
N GLU A 198 -46.23 -25.56 0.22
CA GLU A 198 -47.46 -26.06 -0.43
C GLU A 198 -48.35 -24.93 -0.95
N LYS A 199 -48.34 -23.76 -0.29
CA LYS A 199 -49.13 -22.59 -0.71
C LYS A 199 -48.60 -21.90 -1.98
N MET A 200 -47.36 -22.15 -2.37
CA MET A 200 -46.71 -21.57 -3.56
C MET A 200 -47.02 -20.08 -3.78
N ASN A 201 -46.74 -19.27 -2.76
CA ASN A 201 -46.87 -17.81 -2.88
C ASN A 201 -45.88 -17.26 -3.91
N LYS A 202 -46.11 -16.05 -4.45
CA LYS A 202 -45.23 -15.40 -5.45
C LYS A 202 -43.74 -15.37 -5.06
N ARG A 203 -43.42 -15.22 -3.77
CA ARG A 203 -42.02 -15.26 -3.30
C ARG A 203 -41.43 -16.68 -3.29
N MET A 204 -42.26 -17.71 -3.24
CA MET A 204 -41.86 -19.11 -3.30
C MET A 204 -41.62 -19.56 -4.74
N GLU A 205 -42.42 -19.06 -5.68
CA GLU A 205 -42.15 -19.18 -7.13
C GLU A 205 -40.77 -18.59 -7.49
N GLU A 206 -40.39 -17.44 -6.91
CA GLU A 206 -39.04 -16.86 -7.07
C GLU A 206 -37.92 -17.77 -6.51
N VAL A 207 -38.20 -18.56 -5.47
CA VAL A 207 -37.24 -19.52 -4.89
C VAL A 207 -37.08 -20.74 -5.78
N GLU A 208 -38.18 -21.20 -6.37
CA GLU A 208 -38.20 -22.29 -7.36
C GLU A 208 -37.45 -21.89 -8.64
N GLU A 209 -37.70 -20.70 -9.18
CA GLU A 209 -36.99 -20.17 -10.36
C GLU A 209 -35.48 -19.99 -10.10
N ALA A 210 -35.10 -19.62 -8.87
CA ALA A 210 -33.71 -19.54 -8.44
C ALA A 210 -33.07 -20.92 -8.14
N ASN A 211 -33.88 -21.99 -8.12
CA ASN A 211 -33.51 -23.37 -7.83
C ASN A 211 -32.76 -23.55 -6.49
N VAL A 212 -33.25 -22.89 -5.44
CA VAL A 212 -32.66 -22.88 -4.09
C VAL A 212 -33.47 -23.78 -3.15
N GLN A 213 -32.79 -24.57 -2.31
CA GLN A 213 -33.43 -25.43 -1.31
C GLN A 213 -34.18 -24.65 -0.22
N VAL A 214 -35.21 -25.29 0.32
CA VAL A 214 -36.05 -24.79 1.40
C VAL A 214 -35.92 -25.72 2.59
N VAL A 215 -35.48 -25.20 3.74
CA VAL A 215 -35.21 -26.01 4.94
C VAL A 215 -36.12 -25.58 6.10
N PRO A 216 -36.47 -26.49 7.02
CA PRO A 216 -37.22 -26.15 8.23
C PRO A 216 -36.34 -25.40 9.22
N GLU A 217 -36.96 -24.77 10.22
CA GLU A 217 -36.27 -24.09 11.32
C GLU A 217 -35.29 -25.02 12.08
N THR A 218 -35.60 -26.31 12.20
CA THR A 218 -34.76 -27.32 12.87
C THR A 218 -33.35 -27.45 12.27
N PHE A 219 -33.16 -27.01 11.01
CA PHE A 219 -31.87 -26.92 10.36
C PHE A 219 -30.83 -26.14 11.17
N ILE A 220 -31.25 -25.06 11.85
CA ILE A 220 -30.37 -24.19 12.64
C ILE A 220 -29.76 -24.98 13.80
N GLN A 221 -30.57 -25.80 14.48
CA GLN A 221 -30.13 -26.62 15.61
C GLN A 221 -29.24 -27.78 15.14
N GLU A 222 -29.59 -28.44 14.04
CA GLU A 222 -28.83 -29.57 13.49
C GLU A 222 -27.49 -29.13 12.88
N SER A 223 -27.38 -27.87 12.45
CA SER A 223 -26.14 -27.30 11.92
C SER A 223 -25.13 -26.88 12.99
N VAL A 224 -25.50 -26.89 14.28
CA VAL A 224 -24.57 -26.60 15.39
C VAL A 224 -23.47 -27.65 15.48
N ALA A 225 -23.76 -28.91 15.10
CA ALA A 225 -22.82 -30.02 15.11
C ALA A 225 -21.83 -30.04 13.92
N GLY A 226 -21.94 -29.09 12.98
CA GLY A 226 -21.16 -29.06 11.73
C GLY A 226 -21.95 -29.61 10.52
N ASN A 227 -21.30 -29.74 9.36
CA ASN A 227 -21.87 -30.28 8.12
C ASN A 227 -23.14 -29.56 7.61
N ALA A 228 -23.18 -28.23 7.74
CA ALA A 228 -24.32 -27.40 7.33
C ALA A 228 -24.71 -27.59 5.84
N ILE A 229 -23.74 -27.81 4.95
CA ILE A 229 -23.98 -28.02 3.51
C ILE A 229 -24.73 -29.33 3.26
N ASP A 230 -24.34 -30.41 3.93
CA ASP A 230 -25.00 -31.71 3.79
C ASP A 230 -26.40 -31.68 4.40
N ASN A 231 -26.58 -30.92 5.49
CA ASN A 231 -27.88 -30.69 6.12
C ASN A 231 -28.85 -29.89 5.23
N ILE A 232 -28.37 -28.98 4.38
CA ILE A 232 -29.23 -28.26 3.41
C ILE A 232 -29.86 -29.25 2.42
N THR A 233 -29.07 -30.20 1.94
CA THR A 233 -29.56 -31.21 0.99
C THR A 233 -30.47 -32.23 1.69
N ARG A 234 -30.13 -32.65 2.91
CA ARG A 234 -30.90 -33.65 3.66
C ARG A 234 -32.25 -33.13 4.17
N LEU A 235 -32.32 -31.88 4.61
CA LEU A 235 -33.51 -31.27 5.21
C LEU A 235 -34.33 -30.44 4.21
N ASN A 236 -34.11 -30.63 2.90
CA ASN A 236 -34.88 -29.91 1.88
C ASN A 236 -36.34 -30.38 1.88
N MET A 237 -37.25 -29.43 2.03
CA MET A 237 -38.71 -29.63 2.06
C MET A 237 -39.36 -29.44 0.68
N ALA A 238 -38.63 -28.88 -0.27
CA ALA A 238 -39.12 -28.62 -1.62
C ALA A 238 -38.77 -29.77 -2.58
N SER A 239 -39.60 -29.95 -3.62
CA SER A 239 -39.33 -30.90 -4.71
C SER A 239 -38.24 -30.42 -5.68
N TRP A 240 -37.80 -29.16 -5.54
CA TRP A 240 -36.73 -28.53 -6.31
C TRP A 240 -35.50 -28.22 -5.43
N GLY A 241 -34.38 -27.88 -6.06
CA GLY A 241 -33.12 -27.54 -5.39
C GLY A 241 -31.89 -27.96 -6.20
N SER A 242 -30.91 -27.07 -6.32
CA SER A 242 -29.63 -27.32 -7.01
C SER A 242 -28.52 -27.72 -6.02
N ASP A 243 -27.59 -28.60 -6.41
CA ASP A 243 -26.50 -29.10 -5.55
C ASP A 243 -25.86 -28.00 -4.67
N ALA A 244 -26.19 -28.02 -3.37
CA ALA A 244 -25.78 -27.00 -2.42
C ALA A 244 -24.26 -26.96 -2.25
N LYS A 245 -23.59 -28.11 -2.46
CA LYS A 245 -22.13 -28.23 -2.36
C LYS A 245 -21.45 -27.49 -3.51
N LYS A 246 -21.84 -27.77 -4.76
CA LYS A 246 -21.30 -27.06 -5.94
C LYS A 246 -21.58 -25.56 -5.93
N ARG A 247 -22.73 -25.15 -5.35
CA ARG A 247 -23.17 -23.76 -5.28
C ARG A 247 -22.41 -22.94 -4.24
N LEU A 248 -21.93 -23.59 -3.18
CA LEU A 248 -21.22 -22.98 -2.07
C LEU A 248 -19.69 -23.25 -2.09
N GLU A 249 -19.19 -24.22 -2.88
CA GLU A 249 -17.76 -24.50 -3.09
C GLU A 249 -16.96 -23.29 -3.64
N GLY A 250 -17.64 -22.35 -4.32
CA GLY A 250 -17.04 -21.07 -4.75
C GLY A 250 -16.84 -20.03 -3.64
N ILE A 251 -17.27 -20.31 -2.39
CA ILE A 251 -17.21 -19.39 -1.26
C ILE A 251 -16.03 -19.72 -0.32
N GLU A 252 -15.59 -20.98 -0.25
CA GLU A 252 -14.39 -21.37 0.52
C GLU A 252 -13.08 -20.98 -0.19
N SER A 253 -13.08 -20.85 -1.52
CA SER A 253 -11.91 -20.42 -2.30
C SER A 253 -11.73 -18.90 -2.41
N MET A 254 -12.60 -18.08 -1.80
CA MET A 254 -12.36 -16.64 -1.66
C MET A 254 -11.48 -16.31 -0.45
N LYS A 255 -10.23 -16.79 -0.47
CA LYS A 255 -9.14 -16.01 0.16
C LYS A 255 -8.94 -14.74 -0.67
N SER A 256 -9.02 -13.60 0.02
CA SER A 256 -8.66 -12.24 -0.44
C SER A 256 -9.25 -11.80 -1.79
N GLY A 257 -10.56 -11.55 -1.87
CA GLY A 257 -11.11 -11.10 -3.17
C GLY A 257 -12.48 -10.45 -3.23
N SER A 258 -13.21 -10.16 -2.15
CA SER A 258 -14.34 -9.19 -2.21
C SER A 258 -14.89 -8.83 -0.83
N LEU A 259 -14.18 -7.95 -0.12
CA LEU A 259 -14.90 -6.94 0.65
C LEU A 259 -15.40 -5.94 -0.39
N GLY A 260 -16.68 -5.56 -0.33
CA GLY A 260 -17.32 -4.69 -1.32
C GLY A 260 -16.39 -3.59 -1.78
N LYS A 261 -16.12 -3.54 -3.10
CA LYS A 261 -15.34 -2.45 -3.70
C LYS A 261 -15.99 -1.16 -3.24
N SER A 262 -15.28 -0.41 -2.41
CA SER A 262 -15.69 0.94 -2.05
C SER A 262 -15.89 1.74 -3.33
N GLN A 263 -16.84 2.68 -3.36
CA GLN A 263 -16.98 3.60 -4.51
C GLN A 263 -15.68 4.36 -4.86
N PHE A 264 -14.71 4.38 -3.93
CA PHE A 264 -13.42 5.05 -4.09
C PHE A 264 -12.26 4.13 -4.51
N SER A 265 -12.45 2.81 -4.55
CA SER A 265 -11.44 1.87 -5.06
C SER A 265 -11.53 1.83 -6.57
N LYS A 266 -10.42 2.10 -7.27
CA LYS A 266 -10.40 2.11 -8.73
C LYS A 266 -10.73 0.72 -9.27
N SER A 267 -11.68 0.65 -10.19
CA SER A 267 -11.79 -0.50 -11.07
C SER A 267 -10.62 -0.42 -12.05
N GLY A 268 -9.86 -1.50 -12.27
CA GLY A 268 -8.63 -1.55 -13.08
C GLY A 268 -8.75 -1.18 -14.57
N LYS A 269 -9.75 -0.38 -14.96
CA LYS A 269 -9.76 0.31 -16.24
C LYS A 269 -8.95 1.60 -16.10
N SER A 270 -7.66 1.47 -16.40
CA SER A 270 -6.79 2.58 -16.80
C SER A 270 -7.53 3.42 -17.84
N SER A 271 -7.99 4.63 -17.49
CA SER A 271 -8.31 5.64 -18.50
C SER A 271 -7.00 5.90 -19.26
N LYS A 272 -7.01 5.72 -20.59
CA LYS A 272 -5.88 6.12 -21.45
C LYS A 272 -5.65 7.62 -21.25
N VAL A 273 -4.67 7.95 -20.43
CA VAL A 273 -4.24 9.33 -20.19
C VAL A 273 -2.91 9.47 -20.91
N THR A 274 -2.97 10.08 -22.09
CA THR A 274 -1.80 10.37 -22.91
C THR A 274 -1.03 11.53 -22.30
N LEU A 275 0.19 11.28 -21.80
CA LEU A 275 1.07 12.31 -21.28
C LEU A 275 1.79 13.00 -22.45
N LYS A 276 1.43 14.25 -22.76
CA LYS A 276 2.14 15.06 -23.76
C LYS A 276 3.30 15.82 -23.09
N VAL A 277 4.47 15.74 -23.71
CA VAL A 277 5.71 16.35 -23.20
C VAL A 277 6.11 17.53 -24.09
N LYS A 278 6.41 18.66 -23.46
CA LYS A 278 7.05 19.83 -24.07
C LYS A 278 8.09 20.36 -23.06
N GLY A 279 9.28 20.75 -23.51
CA GLY A 279 10.28 21.41 -22.64
C GLY A 279 10.99 20.53 -21.59
N GLY A 280 11.04 19.20 -21.76
CA GLY A 280 11.86 18.28 -20.94
C GLY A 280 11.13 17.53 -19.82
N SER A 281 9.87 17.86 -19.50
CA SER A 281 9.03 17.12 -18.53
C SER A 281 7.56 17.09 -19.00
N ALA A 282 6.85 16.01 -18.68
CA ALA A 282 5.43 15.86 -18.99
C ALA A 282 4.56 16.81 -18.15
N VAL A 283 3.63 17.49 -18.79
CA VAL A 283 2.58 18.23 -18.10
C VAL A 283 1.54 17.24 -17.59
N ASP A 284 1.04 17.45 -16.37
CA ASP A 284 -0.01 16.60 -15.86
C ASP A 284 -1.33 16.77 -16.63
N PRO A 285 -1.98 15.69 -17.11
CA PRO A 285 -3.21 15.81 -17.88
C PRO A 285 -4.43 16.19 -17.05
N GLU A 286 -4.42 15.99 -15.72
CA GLU A 286 -5.49 16.52 -14.85
C GLU A 286 -5.43 18.06 -14.74
N SER A 287 -4.37 18.69 -15.26
CA SER A 287 -4.32 20.16 -15.42
C SER A 287 -5.19 20.67 -16.58
N GLY A 288 -5.47 19.82 -17.59
CA GLY A 288 -6.14 20.21 -18.83
C GLY A 288 -5.33 21.18 -19.71
N LEU A 289 -4.01 21.32 -19.46
CA LEU A 289 -3.11 22.21 -20.17
C LEU A 289 -2.00 21.47 -20.94
N GLU A 290 -2.04 20.15 -21.02
CA GLU A 290 -1.03 19.28 -21.64
C GLU A 290 -0.71 19.64 -23.10
N ASP A 291 -1.67 20.23 -23.81
CA ASP A 291 -1.53 20.65 -25.20
C ASP A 291 -1.05 22.09 -25.39
N THR A 292 -1.10 22.91 -24.35
CA THR A 292 -0.96 24.39 -24.48
C THR A 292 0.14 24.99 -23.62
N ALA A 293 0.75 24.19 -22.75
CA ALA A 293 1.79 24.58 -21.83
C ALA A 293 2.88 23.51 -21.74
N HIS A 294 4.03 23.91 -21.22
CA HIS A 294 5.14 23.05 -20.85
C HIS A 294 5.51 23.25 -19.38
N VAL A 295 6.19 22.27 -18.79
CA VAL A 295 6.72 22.42 -17.43
C VAL A 295 7.91 23.35 -17.45
N TYR A 296 7.89 24.38 -16.61
CA TYR A 296 8.97 25.36 -16.53
C TYR A 296 10.27 24.71 -16.02
N SER A 297 11.36 24.96 -16.72
CA SER A 297 12.70 24.48 -16.37
C SER A 297 13.74 25.59 -16.50
N THR A 298 14.77 25.58 -15.65
CA THR A 298 15.90 26.51 -15.70
C THR A 298 17.20 25.70 -15.71
N GLY A 299 17.77 25.48 -16.90
CA GLY A 299 18.94 24.62 -17.05
C GLY A 299 18.61 23.16 -16.72
N LYS A 300 19.21 22.61 -15.66
CA LYS A 300 18.93 21.25 -15.17
C LYS A 300 17.78 21.20 -14.14
N ASP A 301 17.27 22.36 -13.72
CA ASP A 301 16.30 22.45 -12.64
C ASP A 301 14.88 22.47 -13.22
N ILE A 302 14.17 21.34 -13.07
CA ILE A 302 12.77 21.20 -13.48
C ILE A 302 11.88 21.58 -12.29
N TYR A 303 10.96 22.53 -12.47
CA TYR A 303 10.03 22.96 -11.42
C TYR A 303 8.81 22.03 -11.35
N SER A 304 9.08 20.78 -11.00
CA SER A 304 8.11 19.70 -10.83
C SER A 304 8.56 18.83 -9.66
N ALA A 305 7.63 18.47 -8.78
CA ALA A 305 7.90 17.57 -7.67
C ALA A 305 6.72 16.64 -7.40
N VAL A 306 7.04 15.39 -7.10
CA VAL A 306 6.09 14.39 -6.60
C VAL A 306 6.52 14.03 -5.19
N LEU A 307 5.62 14.23 -4.24
CA LEU A 307 5.83 13.99 -2.82
C LEU A 307 4.96 12.82 -2.36
N SER A 308 5.47 12.05 -1.41
CA SER A 308 4.77 10.93 -0.78
C SER A 308 4.82 11.02 0.74
N LEU A 309 3.82 10.43 1.41
CA LEU A 309 3.79 10.27 2.86
C LEU A 309 2.94 9.06 3.25
N THR A 310 3.56 8.13 3.96
CA THR A 310 2.86 7.01 4.59
C THR A 310 3.01 7.06 6.12
N ASP A 311 1.89 6.94 6.83
CA ASP A 311 1.82 6.79 8.28
C ASP A 311 0.90 5.60 8.55
N VAL A 312 1.49 4.44 8.80
CA VAL A 312 0.77 3.18 9.00
C VAL A 312 -0.14 3.28 10.21
N VAL A 313 0.27 3.91 11.32
CA VAL A 313 -0.53 4.01 12.55
C VAL A 313 -1.80 4.81 12.32
N LYS A 314 -1.72 5.91 11.56
CA LYS A 314 -2.88 6.74 11.21
C LYS A 314 -3.59 6.26 9.94
N GLY A 315 -3.11 5.18 9.31
CA GLY A 315 -3.59 4.67 8.03
C GLY A 315 -3.51 5.67 6.88
N ARG A 316 -2.60 6.65 6.95
CA ARG A 316 -2.42 7.65 5.89
C ARG A 316 -1.47 7.12 4.85
N ASN A 317 -1.84 7.26 3.59
CA ASN A 317 -1.00 6.92 2.44
C ASN A 317 -1.28 7.95 1.34
N LYS A 318 -0.51 9.04 1.34
CA LYS A 318 -0.83 10.26 0.59
C LYS A 318 0.23 10.56 -0.46
N TYR A 319 -0.23 11.19 -1.53
CA TYR A 319 0.64 11.80 -2.53
C TYR A 319 0.30 13.29 -2.69
N TYR A 320 1.29 14.05 -3.14
CA TYR A 320 1.13 15.45 -3.52
C TYR A 320 2.03 15.75 -4.70
N ARG A 321 1.48 16.35 -5.74
CA ARG A 321 2.16 16.67 -6.98
C ARG A 321 2.03 18.15 -7.23
N ILE A 322 3.13 18.76 -7.65
CA ILE A 322 3.16 20.19 -7.92
C ILE A 322 4.04 20.46 -9.15
N GLN A 323 3.54 21.31 -10.06
CA GLN A 323 4.23 21.70 -11.28
C GLN A 323 4.04 23.19 -11.55
N VAL A 324 5.09 23.85 -12.02
CA VAL A 324 4.99 25.17 -12.65
C VAL A 324 4.84 24.97 -14.16
N LEU A 325 3.78 25.53 -14.73
CA LEU A 325 3.47 25.43 -16.15
C LEU A 325 3.59 26.80 -16.80
N GLU A 326 4.27 26.87 -17.94
CA GLU A 326 4.40 28.06 -18.79
C GLU A 326 3.71 27.80 -20.14
N ALA A 327 2.94 28.77 -20.63
CA ALA A 327 2.28 28.63 -21.93
C ALA A 327 3.29 28.70 -23.08
N ASP A 328 3.10 27.88 -24.10
CA ASP A 328 4.03 27.81 -25.24
C ASP A 328 4.04 29.11 -26.06
N ASN A 329 2.87 29.72 -26.23
CA ASN A 329 2.66 30.82 -27.18
C ASN A 329 2.29 32.15 -26.49
N LYS A 330 2.21 32.19 -25.15
CA LYS A 330 1.77 33.37 -24.38
C LYS A 330 2.54 33.45 -23.06
N ASN A 331 2.84 34.65 -22.58
CA ASN A 331 3.40 34.88 -21.24
C ASN A 331 2.34 34.65 -20.14
N ARG A 332 1.85 33.42 -20.02
CA ARG A 332 0.92 32.98 -18.99
C ARG A 332 1.56 31.85 -18.21
N TYR A 333 1.38 31.92 -16.90
CA TYR A 333 2.01 31.00 -15.95
C TYR A 333 0.94 30.41 -15.05
N TRP A 334 1.11 29.13 -14.73
CA TRP A 334 0.24 28.43 -13.81
C TRP A 334 1.04 27.61 -12.80
N VAL A 335 0.46 27.41 -11.63
CA VAL A 335 0.92 26.40 -10.68
C VAL A 335 -0.16 25.35 -10.55
N PHE A 336 0.14 24.14 -11.03
CA PHE A 336 -0.75 23.00 -10.92
C PHE A 336 -0.40 22.18 -9.69
N ARG A 337 -1.43 21.74 -8.96
CA ARG A 337 -1.32 20.93 -7.75
C ARG A 337 -2.33 19.80 -7.80
N ALA A 338 -1.91 18.59 -7.49
CA ALA A 338 -2.77 17.43 -7.33
C ALA A 338 -2.42 16.68 -6.05
N TRP A 339 -3.40 16.29 -5.25
CA TRP A 339 -3.18 15.61 -3.98
C TRP A 339 -4.26 14.58 -3.72
N GLY A 340 -3.93 13.58 -2.90
CA GLY A 340 -4.92 12.58 -2.52
C GLY A 340 -4.32 11.37 -1.86
N ARG A 341 -5.11 10.30 -1.80
CA ARG A 341 -4.69 8.99 -1.33
C ARG A 341 -4.20 8.15 -2.50
N ILE A 342 -3.02 7.54 -2.35
CA ILE A 342 -2.40 6.68 -3.36
C ILE A 342 -3.35 5.52 -3.68
N GLY A 343 -3.52 5.20 -4.96
CA GLY A 343 -4.37 4.10 -5.43
C GLY A 343 -5.88 4.34 -5.48
N THR A 344 -6.35 5.52 -5.07
CA THR A 344 -7.79 5.83 -5.00
C THR A 344 -8.15 7.07 -5.79
N THR A 345 -9.45 7.26 -6.03
CA THR A 345 -10.01 8.51 -6.57
C THR A 345 -10.17 9.59 -5.50
N ILE A 346 -9.80 9.31 -4.25
CA ILE A 346 -9.87 10.28 -3.14
C ILE A 346 -8.73 11.28 -3.31
N GLY A 347 -9.08 12.52 -3.63
CA GLY A 347 -8.13 13.58 -3.85
C GLY A 347 -8.78 14.82 -4.43
N GLY A 348 -7.95 15.74 -4.89
CA GLY A 348 -8.38 16.91 -5.62
C GLY A 348 -7.21 17.51 -6.39
N THR A 349 -7.55 18.35 -7.35
CA THR A 349 -6.59 19.13 -8.12
C THR A 349 -6.90 20.61 -7.97
N LYS A 350 -5.89 21.45 -8.22
CA LYS A 350 -6.02 22.90 -8.25
C LYS A 350 -5.01 23.49 -9.21
N LEU A 351 -5.52 24.33 -10.11
CA LEU A 351 -4.73 25.10 -11.06
C LEU A 351 -4.83 26.58 -10.70
N ASP A 352 -3.74 27.17 -10.22
CA ASP A 352 -3.66 28.60 -9.92
C ASP A 352 -3.08 29.35 -11.11
N LYS A 353 -3.76 30.42 -11.55
CA LYS A 353 -3.26 31.32 -12.59
C LYS A 353 -2.36 32.37 -11.94
N CYS A 354 -1.17 32.60 -12.49
CA CYS A 354 -0.21 33.58 -11.99
C CYS A 354 -0.01 34.71 -13.02
N GLY A 355 0.18 35.94 -12.54
CA GLY A 355 0.39 37.11 -13.40
C GLY A 355 1.82 37.19 -13.95
N SER A 356 2.78 36.52 -13.31
CA SER A 356 4.18 36.46 -13.72
C SER A 356 4.84 35.12 -13.37
N LEU A 357 5.95 34.81 -14.04
CA LEU A 357 6.79 33.66 -13.73
C LEU A 357 7.33 33.71 -12.29
N GLN A 358 7.77 34.89 -11.84
CA GLN A 358 8.30 35.07 -10.48
C GLN A 358 7.25 34.76 -9.41
N GLU A 359 6.00 35.16 -9.64
CA GLU A 359 4.89 34.82 -8.76
C GLU A 359 4.62 33.31 -8.72
N ALA A 360 4.63 32.65 -9.88
CA ALA A 360 4.45 31.20 -9.98
C ALA A 360 5.56 30.44 -9.24
N ILE A 361 6.83 30.84 -9.44
CA ILE A 361 7.98 30.25 -8.73
C ILE A 361 7.87 30.48 -7.23
N LYS A 362 7.48 31.68 -6.78
CA LYS A 362 7.30 31.98 -5.36
C LYS A 362 6.21 31.12 -4.73
N LEU A 363 5.07 30.97 -5.42
CA LEU A 363 3.97 30.11 -4.97
C LEU A 363 4.40 28.64 -4.91
N PHE A 364 5.12 28.16 -5.92
CA PHE A 364 5.67 26.80 -5.95
C PHE A 364 6.59 26.54 -4.75
N LYS A 365 7.56 27.42 -4.51
CA LYS A 365 8.52 27.29 -3.39
C LYS A 365 7.82 27.33 -2.04
N PHE A 366 6.86 28.25 -1.87
CA PHE A 366 6.06 28.33 -0.66
C PHE A 366 5.27 27.03 -0.40
N LYS A 367 4.61 26.48 -1.43
CA LYS A 367 3.84 25.24 -1.31
C LYS A 367 4.72 24.02 -1.08
N TYR A 368 5.88 23.96 -1.75
CA TYR A 368 6.87 22.91 -1.51
C TYR A 368 7.36 22.94 -0.06
N GLN A 369 7.70 24.11 0.47
CA GLN A 369 8.12 24.28 1.87
C GLN A 369 6.99 23.97 2.85
N GLU A 370 5.75 24.33 2.53
CA GLU A 370 4.58 23.99 3.36
C GLU A 370 4.39 22.47 3.47
N GLU A 371 4.53 21.72 2.38
CA GLU A 371 4.31 20.26 2.39
C GLU A 371 5.51 19.45 2.90
N THR A 372 6.74 19.93 2.68
CA THR A 372 7.97 19.20 3.02
C THR A 372 8.70 19.72 4.26
N GLY A 373 8.51 20.99 4.62
CA GLY A 373 9.30 21.69 5.63
C GLY A 373 10.70 22.12 5.17
N ASN A 374 11.05 21.96 3.89
CA ASN A 374 12.36 22.27 3.33
C ASN A 374 12.26 23.35 2.24
N ASN A 375 13.32 24.13 2.06
CA ASN A 375 13.41 25.08 0.94
C ASN A 375 13.69 24.33 -0.36
N TRP A 376 13.11 24.79 -1.47
CA TRP A 376 13.29 24.17 -2.79
C TRP A 376 14.75 24.25 -3.29
N GLU A 377 15.45 25.32 -2.93
CA GLU A 377 16.84 25.56 -3.27
C GLU A 377 17.77 24.52 -2.62
N ASP A 378 17.40 24.01 -1.45
CA ASP A 378 18.18 23.03 -0.69
C ASP A 378 17.66 21.59 -0.86
N ARG A 379 16.89 21.34 -1.94
CA ARG A 379 16.28 20.02 -2.21
C ARG A 379 17.28 18.88 -2.31
N HIS A 380 18.54 19.16 -2.67
CA HIS A 380 19.60 18.16 -2.74
C HIS A 380 20.12 17.72 -1.36
N ASN A 381 19.92 18.53 -0.31
CA ASN A 381 20.21 18.18 1.08
C ASN A 381 18.94 17.98 1.90
N PHE A 382 17.93 17.36 1.29
CA PHE A 382 16.61 17.17 1.89
C PHE A 382 16.68 16.52 3.27
N ARG A 383 15.97 17.09 4.25
CA ARG A 383 15.80 16.51 5.58
C ARG A 383 14.34 16.20 5.86
N LYS A 384 14.04 14.95 6.23
CA LYS A 384 12.68 14.57 6.60
C LYS A 384 12.23 15.38 7.82
N MET A 385 11.06 16.01 7.73
CA MET A 385 10.43 16.66 8.88
C MET A 385 9.23 15.84 9.38
N PRO A 386 8.97 15.76 10.69
CA PRO A 386 7.83 15.03 11.23
C PRO A 386 6.50 15.43 10.59
N HIS A 387 5.68 14.45 10.22
CA HIS A 387 4.37 14.61 9.56
C HIS A 387 4.38 15.31 8.18
N LYS A 388 5.55 15.70 7.66
CA LYS A 388 5.73 16.29 6.32
C LYS A 388 6.05 15.23 5.27
N MET A 389 5.82 15.56 4.01
CA MET A 389 6.00 14.66 2.87
C MET A 389 7.47 14.61 2.41
N VAL A 390 7.81 13.59 1.64
CA VAL A 390 9.16 13.37 1.09
C VAL A 390 9.11 13.48 -0.43
N PRO A 391 10.02 14.23 -1.08
CA PRO A 391 10.14 14.23 -2.52
C PRO A 391 10.64 12.86 -2.99
N MET A 392 9.95 12.32 -3.99
CA MET A 392 10.39 11.12 -4.67
C MET A 392 11.38 11.49 -5.77
N ASP A 393 12.47 10.74 -5.83
CA ASP A 393 13.44 10.82 -6.92
C ASP A 393 12.88 10.07 -8.13
N LEU A 394 12.09 10.80 -8.92
CA LEU A 394 11.53 10.30 -10.17
C LEU A 394 12.36 10.85 -11.33
N ASP A 395 12.79 9.96 -12.23
CA ASP A 395 13.34 10.39 -13.51
C ASP A 395 12.19 10.90 -14.38
N MET A 396 11.93 12.21 -14.27
CA MET A 396 10.87 12.91 -15.00
C MET A 396 11.30 13.30 -16.42
N GLY A 397 12.45 12.82 -16.90
CA GLY A 397 12.94 13.06 -18.24
C GLY A 397 12.09 12.39 -19.33
N VAL A 398 11.72 13.19 -20.34
CA VAL A 398 11.13 12.85 -21.66
C VAL A 398 10.65 11.41 -21.83
N ASP A 399 9.35 11.14 -21.72
CA ASP A 399 8.75 9.91 -22.24
C ASP A 399 7.59 10.27 -23.16
N GLU A 400 7.75 9.97 -24.45
CA GLU A 400 6.62 9.70 -25.32
C GLU A 400 6.06 8.33 -24.94
N SER A 401 5.24 8.28 -23.89
CA SER A 401 4.60 7.02 -23.47
C SER A 401 3.70 6.40 -24.54
N ASP A 402 3.28 7.20 -25.52
CA ASP A 402 2.46 6.77 -26.66
C ASP A 402 3.27 6.22 -27.84
N SER A 403 4.60 6.42 -27.89
CA SER A 403 5.47 5.81 -28.93
C SER A 403 6.17 4.52 -28.47
N LEU A 404 6.01 4.14 -27.20
CA LEU A 404 6.66 2.97 -26.59
C LEU A 404 5.85 1.67 -26.67
N GLN A 405 4.61 1.70 -27.17
CA GLN A 405 3.98 0.45 -27.59
C GLN A 405 4.74 -0.05 -28.80
N LEU A 406 5.25 -1.29 -28.72
CA LEU A 406 5.76 -2.00 -29.88
C LEU A 406 4.70 -1.91 -30.97
N LYS A 407 4.94 -1.07 -31.99
CA LYS A 407 4.15 -1.07 -33.20
C LYS A 407 4.51 -2.37 -33.92
N THR A 408 3.77 -3.43 -33.59
CA THR A 408 3.83 -4.71 -34.30
C THR A 408 3.32 -4.57 -35.73
N GLU A 409 2.60 -3.49 -36.03
CA GLU A 409 2.24 -3.07 -37.38
C GLU A 409 3.29 -2.09 -37.89
N SER A 410 4.09 -2.52 -38.86
CA SER A 410 5.03 -1.66 -39.59
C SER A 410 4.99 -2.01 -41.07
N ASP A 411 5.25 -1.03 -41.94
CA ASP A 411 5.26 -1.23 -43.40
C ASP A 411 6.48 -2.03 -43.90
N VAL A 412 7.36 -2.48 -42.99
CA VAL A 412 8.61 -3.18 -43.29
C VAL A 412 8.61 -4.54 -42.60
N ASP A 413 8.76 -5.63 -43.34
CA ASP A 413 8.82 -6.98 -42.76
C ASP A 413 10.07 -7.20 -41.88
N SER A 414 9.89 -7.91 -40.76
CA SER A 414 11.00 -8.31 -39.87
C SER A 414 11.91 -9.35 -40.55
N LYS A 415 13.22 -9.24 -40.30
CA LYS A 415 14.21 -10.22 -40.78
C LYS A 415 14.44 -11.39 -39.82
N LEU A 416 13.78 -11.38 -38.66
CA LEU A 416 13.97 -12.39 -37.61
C LEU A 416 13.13 -13.65 -37.90
N PRO A 417 13.62 -14.84 -37.50
CA PRO A 417 12.79 -16.04 -37.49
C PRO A 417 11.54 -15.83 -36.63
N LYS A 418 10.39 -16.35 -37.08
CA LYS A 418 9.10 -16.21 -36.38
C LYS A 418 9.16 -16.56 -34.88
N PRO A 419 9.81 -17.66 -34.43
CA PRO A 419 9.91 -17.95 -33.00
C PRO A 419 10.69 -16.87 -32.21
N VAL A 420 11.71 -16.26 -32.81
CA VAL A 420 12.49 -15.18 -32.18
C VAL A 420 11.68 -13.89 -32.17
N TYR A 421 10.97 -13.59 -33.25
CA TYR A 421 10.03 -12.46 -33.31
C TYR A 421 8.99 -12.52 -32.17
N ASP A 422 8.34 -13.67 -32.02
CA ASP A 422 7.32 -13.89 -30.99
C ASP A 422 7.91 -13.76 -29.57
N LEU A 423 9.13 -14.24 -29.35
CA LEU A 423 9.86 -14.08 -28.08
C LEU A 423 10.12 -12.60 -27.75
N ILE A 424 10.63 -11.81 -28.71
CA ILE A 424 10.93 -10.39 -28.48
C ILE A 424 9.65 -9.59 -28.26
N ALA A 425 8.60 -9.86 -29.04
CA ALA A 425 7.28 -9.26 -28.85
C ALA A 425 6.70 -9.56 -27.45
N MET A 426 6.92 -10.77 -26.94
CA MET A 426 6.51 -11.17 -25.60
C MET A 426 7.31 -10.46 -24.49
N LEU A 427 8.64 -10.37 -24.64
CA LEU A 427 9.53 -9.76 -23.64
C LEU A 427 9.32 -8.26 -23.46
N PHE A 428 9.02 -7.54 -24.54
CA PHE A 428 8.85 -6.09 -24.53
C PHE A 428 7.38 -5.65 -24.51
N ASN A 429 6.48 -6.52 -24.06
CA ASN A 429 5.06 -6.20 -23.93
C ASN A 429 4.78 -5.29 -22.70
N VAL A 430 4.46 -4.02 -22.97
CA VAL A 430 4.16 -3.00 -21.95
C VAL A 430 2.95 -3.37 -21.08
N ASP A 431 1.95 -4.06 -21.62
CA ASP A 431 0.77 -4.45 -20.84
C ASP A 431 1.08 -5.58 -19.87
N THR A 432 1.97 -6.50 -20.24
CA THR A 432 2.50 -7.52 -19.32
C THR A 432 3.31 -6.86 -18.20
N MET A 433 4.14 -5.88 -18.53
CA MET A 433 4.88 -5.08 -17.54
C MET A 433 3.94 -4.36 -16.56
N LYS A 434 2.86 -3.74 -17.08
CA LYS A 434 1.80 -3.11 -16.26
C LYS A 434 1.11 -4.10 -15.33
N LYS A 435 0.77 -5.29 -15.82
CA LYS A 435 0.12 -6.34 -15.00
C LYS A 435 1.00 -6.76 -13.82
N VAL A 436 2.30 -6.93 -14.04
CA VAL A 436 3.25 -7.27 -12.96
C VAL A 436 3.33 -6.17 -11.91
N MET A 437 3.32 -4.89 -12.31
CA MET A 437 3.28 -3.78 -11.34
C MET A 437 1.98 -3.73 -10.53
N LEU A 438 0.83 -4.05 -11.14
CA LEU A 438 -0.44 -4.16 -10.42
C LEU A 438 -0.45 -5.32 -9.42
N GLU A 439 0.18 -6.45 -9.76
CA GLU A 439 0.35 -7.60 -8.86
C GLU A 439 1.12 -7.20 -7.59
N PHE A 440 2.10 -6.31 -7.72
CA PHE A 440 2.87 -5.77 -6.60
C PHE A 440 2.16 -4.66 -5.81
N GLU A 441 0.90 -4.38 -6.12
CA GLU A 441 0.10 -3.32 -5.49
C GLU A 441 0.74 -1.94 -5.68
N LEU A 442 1.33 -1.65 -6.85
CA LEU A 442 1.92 -0.34 -7.16
C LEU A 442 0.93 0.55 -7.94
N ASP A 443 0.91 1.84 -7.63
CA ASP A 443 0.01 2.81 -8.28
C ASP A 443 0.56 3.24 -9.64
N LEU A 444 0.14 2.55 -10.71
CA LEU A 444 0.57 2.81 -12.10
C LEU A 444 0.28 4.23 -12.63
N GLU A 445 -0.74 4.91 -12.13
CA GLU A 445 -1.08 6.26 -12.60
C GLU A 445 -0.15 7.31 -12.01
N LYS A 446 0.26 7.12 -10.76
CA LYS A 446 1.16 8.04 -10.05
C LYS A 446 2.62 7.62 -10.13
N MET A 447 2.86 6.40 -10.60
CA MET A 447 4.16 5.82 -10.88
C MET A 447 4.18 5.31 -12.33
N PRO A 448 4.41 6.19 -13.32
CA PRO A 448 4.59 5.74 -14.69
C PRO A 448 5.75 4.74 -14.75
N LEU A 449 5.56 3.64 -15.48
CA LEU A 449 6.58 2.59 -15.64
C LEU A 449 7.90 3.21 -16.07
N GLY A 450 8.98 2.90 -15.36
CA GLY A 450 10.34 3.36 -15.70
C GLY A 450 10.86 4.60 -14.99
N LYS A 451 10.12 5.21 -14.05
CA LYS A 451 10.54 6.48 -13.43
C LYS A 451 11.10 6.40 -12.02
N ILE A 452 11.06 5.25 -11.34
CA ILE A 452 11.71 5.14 -10.02
C ILE A 452 13.22 5.11 -10.24
N SER A 453 13.95 6.07 -9.66
CA SER A 453 15.39 6.08 -9.82
C SER A 453 16.04 4.83 -9.19
N LYS A 454 17.13 4.34 -9.79
CA LYS A 454 17.96 3.27 -9.19
C LYS A 454 18.40 3.63 -7.76
N ASN A 455 18.61 4.92 -7.51
CA ASN A 455 18.99 5.42 -6.20
C ASN A 455 17.85 5.21 -5.17
N GLN A 456 16.61 5.54 -5.54
CA GLN A 456 15.43 5.30 -4.71
C GLN A 456 15.27 3.81 -4.36
N ILE A 457 15.48 2.92 -5.34
CA ILE A 457 15.42 1.46 -5.13
C ILE A 457 16.53 1.00 -4.16
N LYS A 458 17.77 1.52 -4.29
CA LYS A 458 18.88 1.22 -3.36
C LYS A 458 18.59 1.67 -1.93
N ILE A 459 17.98 2.85 -1.76
CA ILE A 459 17.56 3.33 -0.44
C ILE A 459 16.48 2.39 0.13
N ALA A 460 15.52 1.95 -0.70
CA ALA A 460 14.50 0.98 -0.28
C ALA A 460 15.11 -0.37 0.16
N TYR A 461 16.12 -0.88 -0.55
CA TYR A 461 16.87 -2.07 -0.13
C TYR A 461 17.53 -1.88 1.24
N THR A 462 18.14 -0.71 1.47
CA THR A 462 18.78 -0.39 2.76
C THR A 462 17.77 -0.42 3.91
N VAL A 463 16.57 0.11 3.70
CA VAL A 463 15.48 0.06 4.69
C VAL A 463 15.05 -1.38 5.00
N LEU A 464 14.92 -2.24 3.97
CA LEU A 464 14.59 -3.65 4.17
C LEU A 464 15.71 -4.41 4.89
N SER A 465 16.98 -4.09 4.61
CA SER A 465 18.15 -4.61 5.31
C SER A 465 18.19 -4.22 6.79
N GLU A 466 17.87 -2.96 7.10
CA GLU A 466 17.74 -2.49 8.49
C GLU A 466 16.63 -3.26 9.21
N LEU A 467 15.48 -3.40 8.57
CA LEU A 467 14.33 -4.10 9.13
C LEU A 467 14.61 -5.58 9.40
N GLN A 468 15.29 -6.28 8.49
CA GLN A 468 15.72 -7.66 8.71
C GLN A 468 16.54 -7.79 10.01
N LYS A 469 17.56 -6.94 10.17
CA LYS A 469 18.45 -6.97 11.35
C LYS A 469 17.69 -6.71 12.65
N VAL A 470 16.62 -5.91 12.60
CA VAL A 470 15.77 -5.62 13.75
C VAL A 470 14.95 -6.86 14.12
N LEU A 471 14.30 -7.49 13.14
CA LEU A 471 13.49 -8.70 13.36
C LEU A 471 14.32 -9.89 13.88
N GLU A 472 15.61 -9.97 13.54
CA GLU A 472 16.52 -11.01 14.04
C GLU A 472 16.98 -10.81 15.50
N LYS A 473 17.08 -9.56 15.99
CA LYS A 473 17.65 -9.26 17.32
C LYS A 473 16.60 -9.05 18.40
N GLU A 474 15.57 -8.23 18.12
CA GLU A 474 14.48 -7.95 19.07
C GLU A 474 13.32 -7.27 18.34
N ASP A 475 12.09 -7.78 18.51
CA ASP A 475 10.88 -7.25 17.86
C ASP A 475 10.41 -5.93 18.51
N ASN A 476 11.16 -4.86 18.23
CA ASN A 476 10.75 -3.52 18.60
C ASN A 476 9.74 -2.98 17.59
N LYS A 477 8.46 -3.13 17.91
CA LYS A 477 7.32 -2.67 17.09
C LYS A 477 7.47 -1.23 16.57
N LEU A 478 8.10 -0.32 17.32
CA LEU A 478 8.27 1.07 16.88
C LEU A 478 9.29 1.19 15.75
N VAL A 479 10.35 0.41 15.79
CA VAL A 479 11.37 0.37 14.74
C VAL A 479 10.79 -0.29 13.48
N VAL A 480 9.97 -1.33 13.65
CA VAL A 480 9.21 -1.94 12.54
C VAL A 480 8.26 -0.92 11.90
N ILE A 481 7.53 -0.14 12.71
CA ILE A 481 6.65 0.93 12.21
C ILE A 481 7.46 2.02 11.48
N ASP A 482 8.63 2.41 12.00
CA ASP A 482 9.53 3.39 11.38
C ASP A 482 9.98 2.94 9.99
N ALA A 483 10.57 1.75 9.92
CA ALA A 483 11.03 1.16 8.67
C ALA A 483 9.88 0.93 7.68
N THR A 484 8.71 0.50 8.16
CA THR A 484 7.50 0.34 7.32
C THR A 484 7.06 1.69 6.73
N ASN A 485 7.00 2.75 7.55
CA ASN A 485 6.65 4.10 7.08
C ASN A 485 7.66 4.60 6.04
N ARG A 486 8.97 4.39 6.28
CA ARG A 486 10.04 4.73 5.34
C ARG A 486 9.86 3.99 4.02
N PHE A 487 9.70 2.67 4.06
CA PHE A 487 9.58 1.84 2.87
C PHE A 487 8.40 2.24 1.98
N TYR A 488 7.19 2.34 2.53
CA TYR A 488 6.00 2.70 1.73
C TYR A 488 5.94 4.16 1.31
N THR A 489 6.68 5.05 2.00
CA THR A 489 6.87 6.42 1.51
C THR A 489 7.83 6.42 0.32
N LEU A 490 8.90 5.63 0.36
CA LEU A 490 9.87 5.56 -0.74
C LEU A 490 9.29 4.85 -1.97
N ILE A 491 8.50 3.81 -1.77
CA ILE A 491 7.84 3.01 -2.82
C ILE A 491 6.32 3.08 -2.60
N PRO A 492 5.62 3.99 -3.29
CA PRO A 492 4.16 4.13 -3.17
C PRO A 492 3.41 2.86 -3.53
N HIS A 493 2.59 2.38 -2.60
CA HIS A 493 1.71 1.23 -2.83
C HIS A 493 0.24 1.65 -2.81
N ASP A 494 -0.58 0.97 -3.61
CA ASP A 494 -2.03 1.05 -3.60
C ASP A 494 -2.62 0.04 -2.60
N PHE A 495 -3.00 0.54 -1.43
CA PHE A 495 -3.76 -0.23 -0.43
C PHE A 495 -5.27 0.04 -0.48
N GLY A 496 -5.75 0.73 -1.52
CA GLY A 496 -7.10 1.28 -1.58
C GLY A 496 -7.41 2.09 -0.33
N ILE A 497 -8.53 1.82 0.33
CA ILE A 497 -8.91 2.48 1.61
C ILE A 497 -8.28 1.78 2.82
N LYS A 498 -7.71 0.58 2.65
CA LYS A 498 -7.16 -0.19 3.77
C LYS A 498 -5.89 0.46 4.31
N GLN A 499 -5.63 0.19 5.58
CA GLN A 499 -4.39 0.59 6.24
C GLN A 499 -3.21 -0.18 5.62
N PRO A 500 -2.07 0.49 5.35
CA PRO A 500 -0.85 -0.20 4.91
C PRO A 500 -0.48 -1.30 5.93
N PRO A 501 -0.15 -2.53 5.48
CA PRO A 501 0.24 -3.61 6.37
C PRO A 501 1.61 -3.32 7.02
N LEU A 502 1.94 -3.97 8.13
CA LEU A 502 3.28 -3.85 8.72
C LEU A 502 4.24 -4.84 8.04
N LEU A 503 5.50 -4.44 7.91
CA LEU A 503 6.57 -5.33 7.47
C LEU A 503 7.16 -6.06 8.69
N ASP A 504 6.38 -6.96 9.30
CA ASP A 504 6.69 -7.55 10.62
C ASP A 504 7.20 -9.00 10.57
N ASN A 505 7.39 -9.57 9.38
CA ASN A 505 7.87 -10.93 9.21
C ASN A 505 8.77 -11.10 7.98
N LEU A 506 9.60 -12.13 8.02
CA LEU A 506 10.61 -12.39 6.99
C LEU A 506 9.98 -12.72 5.63
N ASP A 507 8.82 -13.36 5.58
CA ASP A 507 8.18 -13.74 4.30
C ASP A 507 7.65 -12.50 3.55
N ILE A 508 7.09 -11.52 4.27
CA ILE A 508 6.73 -10.22 3.68
C ILE A 508 7.99 -9.51 3.17
N ILE A 509 9.09 -9.54 3.92
CA ILE A 509 10.35 -8.93 3.48
C ILE A 509 10.85 -9.60 2.19
N LYS A 510 10.85 -10.95 2.13
CA LYS A 510 11.20 -11.70 0.91
C LYS A 510 10.35 -11.30 -0.28
N SER A 511 9.03 -11.26 -0.10
CA SER A 511 8.11 -10.82 -1.17
C SER A 511 8.39 -9.39 -1.63
N LYS A 512 8.69 -8.46 -0.71
CA LYS A 512 9.05 -7.08 -1.07
C LYS A 512 10.44 -6.97 -1.70
N LEU A 513 11.36 -7.91 -1.47
CA LEU A 513 12.64 -7.97 -2.16
C LEU A 513 12.49 -8.44 -3.60
N GLU A 514 11.76 -9.53 -3.82
CA GLU A 514 11.44 -10.01 -5.17
C GLU A 514 10.75 -8.93 -6.01
N MET A 515 9.90 -8.12 -5.35
CA MET A 515 9.30 -6.93 -5.96
C MET A 515 10.36 -5.91 -6.37
N LEU A 516 11.29 -5.51 -5.48
CA LEU A 516 12.34 -4.55 -5.81
C LEU A 516 13.28 -5.05 -6.91
N GLU A 517 13.59 -6.35 -6.94
CA GLU A 517 14.39 -6.98 -8.00
C GLU A 517 13.65 -6.88 -9.34
N SER A 518 12.38 -7.27 -9.36
CA SER A 518 11.55 -7.19 -10.56
C SER A 518 11.43 -5.74 -11.06
N LEU A 519 11.27 -4.77 -10.16
CA LEU A 519 11.24 -3.35 -10.51
C LEU A 519 12.54 -2.85 -11.12
N LEU A 520 13.69 -3.32 -10.63
CA LEU A 520 14.99 -2.97 -11.19
C LEU A 520 15.17 -3.55 -12.60
N GLU A 521 14.72 -4.79 -12.85
CA GLU A 521 14.74 -5.39 -14.18
C GLU A 521 13.77 -4.68 -15.15
N LEU A 522 12.57 -4.30 -14.66
CA LEU A 522 11.60 -3.52 -15.43
C LEU A 522 12.16 -2.14 -15.82
N GLU A 523 12.88 -1.46 -14.93
CA GLU A 523 13.54 -0.19 -15.27
C GLU A 523 14.59 -0.36 -16.37
N VAL A 524 15.35 -1.46 -16.33
CA VAL A 524 16.31 -1.79 -17.39
C VAL A 524 15.59 -2.06 -18.71
N ALA A 525 14.55 -2.89 -18.69
CA ALA A 525 13.74 -3.19 -19.87
C ALA A 525 13.16 -1.92 -20.49
N TYR A 526 12.62 -1.01 -19.66
CA TYR A 526 12.09 0.27 -20.10
C TYR A 526 13.17 1.19 -20.67
N SER A 527 14.35 1.25 -20.04
CA SER A 527 15.50 2.01 -20.55
C SER A 527 15.95 1.53 -21.93
N LEU A 528 15.91 0.20 -22.16
CA LEU A 528 16.19 -0.37 -23.48
C LEU A 528 15.12 0.02 -24.50
N MET A 529 13.85 0.07 -24.11
CA MET A 529 12.77 0.53 -24.99
C MET A 529 12.94 2.00 -25.35
N LYS A 530 13.14 2.90 -24.38
CA LYS A 530 13.22 4.36 -24.57
C LYS A 530 14.29 4.82 -25.58
N ASN A 531 15.43 4.14 -25.64
CA ASN A 531 16.51 4.50 -26.56
C ASN A 531 16.19 4.19 -28.05
N SER A 532 14.93 3.95 -28.46
CA SER A 532 14.53 3.66 -29.86
C SER A 532 14.10 4.90 -30.64
N GLY A 533 13.92 6.05 -30.00
CA GLY A 533 13.30 7.24 -30.62
C GLY A 533 14.25 8.32 -31.12
N GLY A 534 15.52 8.04 -31.43
CA GLY A 534 16.53 9.13 -31.52
C GLY A 534 17.72 8.95 -32.46
N THR A 535 17.58 8.25 -33.58
CA THR A 535 18.51 8.41 -34.71
C THR A 535 17.74 8.55 -36.00
N ASP A 536 17.77 9.76 -36.58
CA ASP A 536 17.11 10.22 -37.81
C ASP A 536 17.62 9.50 -39.09
N GLY A 537 17.56 8.16 -39.11
CA GLY A 537 17.98 7.32 -40.24
C GLY A 537 17.33 5.93 -40.34
N GLU A 538 16.47 5.53 -39.40
CA GLU A 538 15.94 4.15 -39.29
C GLU A 538 14.51 3.95 -39.83
N GLY A 539 14.13 4.60 -40.93
CA GLY A 539 12.89 4.28 -41.64
C GLY A 539 12.89 2.90 -42.36
N SER A 540 13.90 2.05 -42.13
CA SER A 540 14.17 0.84 -42.93
C SER A 540 14.25 -0.47 -42.12
N VAL A 541 14.00 -0.45 -40.81
CA VAL A 541 14.14 -1.64 -39.93
C VAL A 541 12.88 -1.82 -39.08
N HIS A 542 12.38 -3.06 -39.00
CA HIS A 542 11.20 -3.39 -38.20
C HIS A 542 11.43 -3.10 -36.69
N PRO A 543 10.49 -2.50 -35.95
CA PRO A 543 10.65 -2.13 -34.53
C PRO A 543 11.12 -3.27 -33.61
N VAL A 544 10.61 -4.49 -33.83
CA VAL A 544 11.06 -5.71 -33.13
C VAL A 544 12.55 -6.00 -33.34
N ASP A 545 13.08 -5.78 -34.54
CA ASP A 545 14.49 -6.03 -34.87
C ASP A 545 15.39 -5.02 -34.13
N LEU A 546 14.94 -3.77 -33.99
CA LEU A 546 15.64 -2.76 -33.18
C LEU A 546 15.73 -3.18 -31.71
N HIS A 547 14.64 -3.68 -31.13
CA HIS A 547 14.65 -4.19 -29.75
C HIS A 547 15.53 -5.44 -29.59
N TYR A 548 15.53 -6.34 -30.58
CA TYR A 548 16.42 -7.50 -30.62
C TYR A 548 17.90 -7.08 -30.58
N HIS A 549 18.31 -6.13 -31.42
CA HIS A 549 19.70 -5.65 -31.45
C HIS A 549 20.15 -5.05 -30.10
N LYS A 550 19.24 -4.39 -29.36
CA LYS A 550 19.53 -3.82 -28.04
C LYS A 550 19.74 -4.85 -26.94
N LEU A 551 19.23 -6.07 -27.09
CA LEU A 551 19.54 -7.16 -26.18
C LEU A 551 21.02 -7.57 -26.26
N ASN A 552 21.72 -7.20 -27.34
CA ASN A 552 23.14 -7.51 -27.53
C ASN A 552 23.47 -9.01 -27.32
N ALA A 553 22.56 -9.85 -27.83
CA ALA A 553 22.63 -11.30 -27.74
C ALA A 553 22.16 -11.90 -29.08
N GLU A 554 22.90 -12.90 -29.55
CA GLU A 554 22.50 -13.75 -30.68
C GLU A 554 21.52 -14.81 -30.14
N ILE A 555 20.29 -14.83 -30.66
CA ILE A 555 19.25 -15.80 -30.27
C ILE A 555 18.82 -16.56 -31.52
N GLU A 556 19.03 -17.88 -31.50
CA GLU A 556 18.71 -18.76 -32.62
C GLU A 556 17.71 -19.83 -32.16
N PRO A 557 16.62 -20.09 -32.91
CA PRO A 557 15.72 -21.18 -32.59
C PRO A 557 16.40 -22.52 -32.87
N LEU A 558 16.31 -23.45 -31.92
CA LEU A 558 16.86 -24.78 -32.07
C LEU A 558 15.87 -25.67 -32.84
N ALA A 559 16.35 -26.36 -33.87
CA ALA A 559 15.52 -27.24 -34.68
C ALA A 559 15.02 -28.44 -33.85
N ARG A 560 13.73 -28.77 -33.97
CA ARG A 560 13.05 -29.81 -33.17
C ARG A 560 13.58 -31.22 -33.42
N ASP A 561 14.11 -31.46 -34.60
CA ASP A 561 14.73 -32.72 -35.03
C ASP A 561 16.19 -32.87 -34.58
N SER A 562 16.77 -31.84 -33.94
CA SER A 562 18.15 -31.90 -33.46
C SER A 562 18.31 -32.81 -32.24
N GLU A 563 19.47 -33.47 -32.15
CA GLU A 563 19.83 -34.27 -30.98
C GLU A 563 19.88 -33.41 -29.71
N GLU A 564 20.36 -32.17 -29.81
CA GLU A 564 20.38 -31.20 -28.69
C GLU A 564 18.96 -30.94 -28.15
N PHE A 565 17.96 -30.79 -29.02
CA PHE A 565 16.56 -30.59 -28.61
C PHE A 565 16.03 -31.80 -27.83
N THR A 566 16.27 -33.00 -28.34
CA THR A 566 15.84 -34.26 -27.71
C THR A 566 16.47 -34.45 -26.32
N ILE A 567 17.75 -34.08 -26.17
CA ILE A 567 18.45 -34.13 -24.88
C ILE A 567 17.81 -33.17 -23.87
N LEU A 568 17.51 -31.93 -24.30
CA LEU A 568 16.91 -30.92 -23.44
C LEU A 568 15.45 -31.27 -23.07
N GLU A 569 14.68 -31.82 -24.00
CA GLU A 569 13.33 -32.32 -23.74
C GLU A 569 13.35 -33.43 -22.68
N LYS A 570 14.27 -34.39 -22.83
CA LYS A 570 14.48 -35.43 -21.83
C LYS A 570 14.92 -34.84 -20.48
N TYR A 571 15.75 -33.79 -20.50
CA TYR A 571 16.19 -33.13 -19.27
C TYR A 571 15.02 -32.50 -18.52
N VAL A 572 14.15 -31.73 -19.19
CA VAL A 572 12.94 -31.12 -18.60
C VAL A 572 12.01 -32.19 -18.03
N LYS A 573 11.73 -33.24 -18.81
CA LYS A 573 10.81 -34.32 -18.39
C LYS A 573 11.34 -35.08 -17.17
N ASN A 574 12.64 -35.38 -17.13
CA ASN A 574 13.23 -36.17 -16.08
C ASN A 574 13.46 -35.39 -14.78
N THR A 575 13.63 -34.07 -14.83
CA THR A 575 13.87 -33.24 -13.64
C THR A 575 12.63 -32.55 -13.10
N HIS A 576 11.43 -32.94 -13.55
CA HIS A 576 10.19 -32.44 -12.95
C HIS A 576 9.97 -33.07 -11.56
N ALA A 577 9.98 -32.23 -10.52
CA ALA A 577 9.92 -32.70 -9.14
C ALA A 577 8.59 -33.40 -8.82
N ALA A 578 8.66 -34.56 -8.16
CA ALA A 578 7.47 -35.34 -7.77
C ALA A 578 6.53 -34.58 -6.81
N THR A 579 7.02 -33.53 -6.14
CA THR A 579 6.23 -32.68 -5.24
C THR A 579 5.54 -31.51 -5.94
N HIS A 580 5.84 -31.24 -7.21
CA HIS A 580 5.30 -30.09 -7.97
C HIS A 580 4.17 -30.50 -8.94
N THR A 581 3.20 -31.30 -8.47
CA THR A 581 2.14 -31.89 -9.32
C THR A 581 1.04 -30.92 -9.74
N GLN A 582 1.06 -29.67 -9.26
CA GLN A 582 0.04 -28.66 -9.54
C GLN A 582 0.13 -28.10 -10.98
N TYR A 583 1.22 -28.38 -11.71
CA TYR A 583 1.37 -28.00 -13.12
C TYR A 583 2.16 -29.06 -13.89
N SER A 584 2.02 -29.09 -15.21
CA SER A 584 2.90 -29.82 -16.12
C SER A 584 3.66 -28.83 -17.01
N LEU A 585 4.82 -29.24 -17.50
CA LEU A 585 5.64 -28.44 -18.40
C LEU A 585 5.54 -29.00 -19.82
N GLN A 586 5.20 -28.14 -20.78
CA GLN A 586 5.25 -28.42 -22.20
C GLN A 586 6.27 -27.46 -22.84
N ILE A 587 7.22 -28.00 -23.59
CA ILE A 587 8.20 -27.20 -24.31
C ILE A 587 7.53 -26.69 -25.58
N GLU A 588 7.41 -25.38 -25.71
CA GLU A 588 6.96 -24.75 -26.95
C GLU A 588 8.15 -24.60 -27.91
N GLU A 589 9.18 -23.85 -27.49
CA GLU A 589 10.37 -23.56 -28.29
C GLU A 589 11.64 -23.61 -27.42
N ILE A 590 12.78 -23.90 -28.04
CA ILE A 590 14.11 -23.85 -27.41
C ILE A 590 14.97 -22.87 -28.18
N PHE A 591 15.59 -21.94 -27.46
CA PHE A 591 16.47 -20.93 -28.05
C PHE A 591 17.91 -21.14 -27.59
N LYS A 592 18.83 -21.14 -28.55
CA LYS A 592 20.26 -21.04 -28.29
C LYS A 592 20.62 -19.58 -28.15
N VAL A 593 21.11 -19.19 -26.97
CA VAL A 593 21.45 -17.81 -26.65
C VAL A 593 22.96 -17.66 -26.52
N LYS A 594 23.54 -16.75 -27.30
CA LYS A 594 24.95 -16.38 -27.24
C LYS A 594 25.08 -14.88 -27.00
N ARG A 595 25.48 -14.53 -25.78
CA ARG A 595 25.55 -13.14 -25.34
C ARG A 595 26.89 -12.51 -25.69
N HIS A 596 26.87 -11.26 -26.14
CA HIS A 596 28.09 -10.58 -26.52
C HIS A 596 29.05 -10.42 -25.33
N GLY A 597 30.31 -10.81 -25.52
CA GLY A 597 31.36 -10.72 -24.50
C GLY A 597 31.31 -11.81 -23.40
N GLU A 598 30.23 -12.58 -23.27
CA GLU A 598 30.09 -13.59 -22.22
C GLU A 598 31.10 -14.74 -22.38
N GLU A 599 31.38 -15.17 -23.61
CA GLU A 599 32.40 -16.18 -23.87
C GLU A 599 33.80 -15.73 -23.41
N LYS A 600 34.14 -14.46 -23.64
CA LYS A 600 35.41 -13.87 -23.19
C LYS A 600 35.47 -13.84 -21.66
N ARG A 601 34.37 -13.44 -21.00
CA ARG A 601 34.24 -13.43 -19.53
C ARG A 601 34.31 -14.83 -18.93
N PHE A 602 33.77 -15.84 -19.62
CA PHE A 602 33.75 -17.23 -19.17
C PHE A 602 35.08 -17.96 -19.44
N LYS A 603 35.95 -17.45 -20.32
CA LYS A 603 37.24 -18.07 -20.71
C LYS A 603 38.11 -18.52 -19.52
N PRO A 604 38.27 -17.76 -18.42
CA PRO A 604 39.03 -18.21 -17.24
C PRO A 604 38.45 -19.47 -16.59
N PHE A 605 37.13 -19.63 -16.63
CA PHE A 605 36.40 -20.72 -15.98
C PHE A 605 36.25 -21.96 -16.88
N LYS A 606 36.55 -21.86 -18.19
CA LYS A 606 36.52 -23.00 -19.12
C LYS A 606 37.42 -24.17 -18.69
N LYS A 607 38.49 -23.89 -17.93
CA LYS A 607 39.43 -24.93 -17.43
C LYS A 607 39.03 -25.52 -16.08
N LEU A 608 38.06 -24.93 -15.37
CA LEU A 608 37.65 -25.45 -14.06
C LEU A 608 36.91 -26.80 -14.22
N PRO A 609 37.13 -27.76 -13.30
CA PRO A 609 36.40 -29.02 -13.28
C PRO A 609 34.93 -28.81 -12.87
N ASN A 610 34.10 -29.84 -13.02
CA ASN A 610 32.70 -29.86 -12.56
C ASN A 610 31.77 -28.79 -13.20
N ARG A 611 31.90 -28.58 -14.50
CA ARG A 611 30.96 -27.74 -15.26
C ARG A 611 29.66 -28.49 -15.49
N LYS A 612 28.53 -27.87 -15.15
CA LYS A 612 27.20 -28.44 -15.28
C LYS A 612 26.26 -27.51 -16.04
N LEU A 613 25.32 -28.10 -16.76
CA LEU A 613 24.16 -27.40 -17.31
C LEU A 613 23.06 -27.42 -16.25
N LEU A 614 22.66 -26.24 -15.77
CA LEU A 614 21.69 -26.08 -14.69
C LEU A 614 20.53 -25.19 -15.13
N TRP A 615 19.38 -25.36 -14.48
CA TRP A 615 18.20 -24.53 -14.71
C TRP A 615 18.27 -23.23 -13.90
N HIS A 616 17.82 -22.14 -14.49
CA HIS A 616 17.55 -20.88 -13.80
C HIS A 616 16.19 -20.34 -14.27
N GLY A 617 15.24 -20.22 -13.35
CA GLY A 617 13.91 -19.69 -13.62
C GLY A 617 13.77 -18.25 -13.13
N SER A 618 13.15 -17.38 -13.93
CA SER A 618 12.85 -16.00 -13.55
C SER A 618 11.49 -15.56 -14.11
N ARG A 619 10.95 -14.43 -13.65
CA ARG A 619 9.73 -13.84 -14.23
C ARG A 619 10.01 -13.39 -15.67
N LEU A 620 9.03 -13.52 -16.56
CA LEU A 620 9.13 -13.12 -17.97
C LEU A 620 9.67 -11.68 -18.15
N THR A 621 9.21 -10.74 -17.33
CA THR A 621 9.63 -9.33 -17.36
C THR A 621 11.13 -9.12 -17.09
N ASN A 622 11.79 -10.08 -16.44
CA ASN A 622 13.19 -9.96 -16.07
C ASN A 622 14.12 -10.39 -17.20
N PHE A 623 13.63 -11.17 -18.17
CA PHE A 623 14.47 -11.73 -19.23
C PHE A 623 15.05 -10.68 -20.17
N ALA A 624 14.38 -9.55 -20.38
CA ALA A 624 14.95 -8.44 -21.16
C ALA A 624 16.24 -7.87 -20.50
N GLY A 625 16.23 -7.70 -19.17
CA GLY A 625 17.40 -7.30 -18.40
C GLY A 625 18.46 -8.41 -18.31
N ILE A 626 18.04 -9.66 -18.14
CA ILE A 626 18.95 -10.81 -18.09
C ILE A 626 19.70 -10.98 -19.41
N LEU A 627 19.00 -10.96 -20.55
CA LEU A 627 19.60 -11.12 -21.88
C LEU A 627 20.56 -9.98 -22.23
N SER A 628 20.24 -8.75 -21.83
CA SER A 628 21.11 -7.59 -22.08
C SER A 628 22.32 -7.52 -21.15
N GLN A 629 22.17 -7.72 -19.84
CA GLN A 629 23.22 -7.38 -18.87
C GLN A 629 23.90 -8.56 -18.17
N GLY A 630 23.19 -9.65 -17.90
CA GLY A 630 23.77 -10.72 -17.09
C GLY A 630 22.71 -11.42 -16.29
N LEU A 631 22.99 -12.65 -15.86
CA LEU A 631 22.61 -12.97 -14.49
C LEU A 631 23.45 -12.09 -13.55
N ARG A 632 22.77 -11.35 -12.69
CA ARG A 632 23.38 -10.38 -11.76
C ARG A 632 23.19 -10.87 -10.35
N ILE A 633 24.17 -10.58 -9.50
CA ILE A 633 24.05 -10.81 -8.07
C ILE A 633 23.25 -9.65 -7.47
N ALA A 634 22.42 -9.95 -6.48
CA ALA A 634 21.70 -8.94 -5.71
C ALA A 634 22.65 -7.83 -5.21
N PRO A 635 22.20 -6.56 -5.20
CA PRO A 635 23.05 -5.44 -4.84
C PRO A 635 23.53 -5.53 -3.38
N PRO A 636 24.68 -4.91 -3.03
CA PRO A 636 25.24 -4.98 -1.68
C PRO A 636 24.30 -4.44 -0.60
N GLU A 637 23.41 -3.52 -0.96
CA GLU A 637 22.39 -2.92 -0.08
C GLU A 637 21.22 -3.87 0.23
N ALA A 638 20.99 -4.90 -0.60
CA ALA A 638 19.90 -5.85 -0.39
C ALA A 638 20.11 -6.67 0.90
N PRO A 639 19.05 -7.02 1.64
CA PRO A 639 19.14 -7.98 2.75
C PRO A 639 19.62 -9.35 2.29
N THR A 640 20.10 -10.18 3.24
CA THR A 640 20.45 -11.58 2.97
C THR A 640 19.25 -12.51 3.13
N THR A 641 18.22 -12.07 3.87
CA THR A 641 16.96 -12.82 4.00
C THR A 641 16.29 -12.95 2.64
N GLY A 642 15.97 -14.19 2.26
CA GLY A 642 15.40 -14.53 0.95
C GLY A 642 16.33 -15.40 0.12
N TYR A 643 17.63 -15.34 0.38
CA TYR A 643 18.60 -16.21 -0.28
C TYR A 643 19.06 -17.31 0.68
N MET A 644 18.94 -18.56 0.26
CA MET A 644 19.23 -19.72 1.12
C MET A 644 20.71 -19.80 1.54
N PHE A 645 21.64 -19.33 0.70
CA PHE A 645 23.08 -19.39 0.95
C PHE A 645 23.78 -18.04 0.74
N GLY A 646 23.07 -16.94 0.96
CA GLY A 646 23.58 -15.58 0.75
C GLY A 646 23.39 -15.06 -0.68
N LYS A 647 24.03 -13.94 -1.04
CA LYS A 647 23.80 -13.30 -2.34
C LYS A 647 24.58 -14.02 -3.43
N GLY A 648 23.88 -14.50 -4.45
CA GLY A 648 24.49 -15.24 -5.55
C GLY A 648 23.53 -15.42 -6.72
N VAL A 649 24.00 -16.16 -7.73
CA VAL A 649 23.15 -16.63 -8.82
C VAL A 649 22.71 -18.05 -8.45
N TYR A 650 21.39 -18.23 -8.35
CA TYR A 650 20.76 -19.49 -7.93
C TYR A 650 20.03 -20.17 -9.07
#